data_AF-A0A8X6NP51-F1
#
_entry.id   AF-A0A8X6NP51-F1
#
_cell.length_a   1.000
_cell.length_b   1.000
_cell.length_c   1.000
_cell.angle_alpha   90.00
_cell.angle_beta   90.00
_cell.angle_gamma   90.00
#
_symmetry.space_group_name_H-M   'P 1'
#
loop_
_entity.id
_entity.type
_entity.pdbx_description
1 polymer ?
#
loop_
_entity_poly.entity_id
_entity_poly.type
_entity_poly.pdbx_seq_one_letter_code
_entity_poly.pdbx_strand_id
1 'polypeptide(L)'
;MASKQTGYEFWNNVLNSPRYVAAPMVDMSELAFRMLCRQHGSQLCYSPMLHSAQFSQDFLYRKDNFSTCSGDRPLIVQFCANDPDTFVNAARMVSSECDAIDLNLGCPQAIAKKGYYGSFLQDDWDLIRAMVQKASYELPIPVTCKMRILAGHFKQSVEYAKMLEHSGCSVLTVHGRTREQKGHSTGLASWEVIKEIKNNVRIPVIANGNILTLDDVQDCLRYTGADAVMSAEALLHNPALFSGNNPPVWKIVEEYLQLAEKYNAPIRCVRCHLFKILYLCIYQSEEVRLILTEGSTLKDFSSVIEILKQFPERFPHVKESKKIVDEYELDNFLSFSFQESTELKDLESTVSTAINDNELGFDQQAMSNRVFSNNNEISDLSDENENVLEVMDEIMDEVDEDVNYLPIWLCHSRPRVAINDKSRGCFSKYFDSKVGETPDECQEESYMSKKKQRRARHHERVVASMKEKRKRKKMRRKEKIAEMKLQQALVAEEQTEKKNNLTKKQQKMVIKERLIKAQGTSPKICINLGFASTMETKELTRLSSQLRRLYGSNRHSPNPVHLYFCNFGPEDEFYKICASKNDGFSSYVVEMTAEAPEDLFDSEHIIYLSPDSENVLETLDSNRVYVIGGIVDDTVKKDLSLNHAKNFNIKTARLPIQEYLVPYSSNPGTTVLTVNQVFDILLKYYETKDWTESLSSNVPLRKGYCAPSKKDEMSQKMGDEEKLSTAHSTTETMKILNS
;
A
#
# COMPACT_ATOMS: atom_id res chain seq x y z
N MET A 1 40.86 4.50 -26.66
CA MET A 1 39.99 4.08 -25.53
C MET A 1 39.77 2.59 -25.68
N ALA A 2 39.91 1.80 -24.61
CA ALA A 2 39.52 0.38 -24.68
C ALA A 2 38.03 0.29 -25.04
N SER A 3 37.64 -0.65 -25.92
CA SER A 3 36.22 -0.81 -26.27
C SER A 3 35.44 -1.25 -25.05
N LYS A 4 34.26 -0.65 -24.84
CA LYS A 4 33.32 -1.06 -23.80
C LYS A 4 32.97 -2.54 -23.97
N GLN A 5 33.37 -3.37 -23.01
CA GLN A 5 32.99 -4.80 -23.02
C GLN A 5 31.48 -4.90 -22.81
N THR A 6 30.81 -5.79 -23.53
CA THR A 6 29.35 -6.00 -23.46
C THR A 6 29.03 -7.49 -23.51
N GLY A 7 27.76 -7.86 -23.27
CA GLY A 7 27.31 -9.25 -23.35
C GLY A 7 28.13 -10.20 -22.47
N TYR A 8 28.50 -11.36 -23.03
CA TYR A 8 29.29 -12.36 -22.33
C TYR A 8 30.72 -11.94 -21.99
N GLU A 9 31.33 -11.01 -22.74
CA GLU A 9 32.67 -10.51 -22.37
C GLU A 9 32.59 -9.69 -21.08
N PHE A 10 31.61 -8.80 -20.97
CA PHE A 10 31.35 -8.04 -19.75
C PHE A 10 31.03 -8.98 -18.57
N TRP A 11 30.15 -9.96 -18.80
CA TRP A 11 29.77 -10.96 -17.81
C TRP A 11 30.96 -11.73 -17.26
N ASN A 12 31.81 -12.25 -18.14
CA ASN A 12 32.93 -13.10 -17.76
C ASN A 12 34.07 -12.30 -17.14
N ASN A 13 34.44 -11.16 -17.75
CA ASN A 13 35.68 -10.47 -17.43
C ASN A 13 35.51 -9.35 -16.39
N VAL A 14 34.35 -8.69 -16.35
CA VAL A 14 34.10 -7.57 -15.43
C VAL A 14 33.27 -8.02 -14.24
N LEU A 15 32.16 -8.73 -14.47
CA LEU A 15 31.31 -9.22 -13.39
C LEU A 15 31.82 -10.53 -12.75
N ASN A 16 32.81 -11.19 -13.36
CA ASN A 16 33.38 -12.46 -12.93
C ASN A 16 32.35 -13.61 -12.86
N SER A 17 31.47 -13.69 -13.86
CA SER A 17 30.47 -14.76 -14.04
C SER A 17 29.65 -15.06 -12.77
N PRO A 18 28.97 -14.07 -12.17
CA PRO A 18 28.31 -14.25 -10.89
C PRO A 18 27.13 -15.21 -11.06
N ARG A 19 26.98 -16.16 -10.13
CA ARG A 19 25.86 -17.10 -10.07
C ARG A 19 24.77 -16.65 -9.13
N TYR A 20 25.13 -15.88 -8.10
CA TYR A 20 24.25 -15.48 -6.99
C TYR A 20 24.09 -13.96 -6.95
N VAL A 21 22.87 -13.49 -7.22
CA VAL A 21 22.57 -12.06 -7.39
C VAL A 21 21.56 -11.59 -6.34
N ALA A 22 21.90 -10.51 -5.63
CA ALA A 22 20.95 -9.80 -4.76
C ALA A 22 20.15 -8.78 -5.59
N ALA A 23 18.81 -8.85 -5.50
CA ALA A 23 17.90 -8.02 -6.28
C ALA A 23 17.90 -6.54 -5.86
N PRO A 24 17.52 -5.63 -6.79
CA PRO A 24 17.17 -4.26 -6.44
C PRO A 24 15.85 -4.23 -5.66
N MET A 25 15.85 -3.61 -4.49
CA MET A 25 14.67 -3.46 -3.63
C MET A 25 14.66 -2.05 -3.03
N VAL A 26 13.58 -1.29 -3.25
CA VAL A 26 13.43 0.08 -2.74
C VAL A 26 13.54 0.05 -1.22
N ASP A 27 14.39 0.91 -0.65
CA ASP A 27 14.72 0.99 0.79
C ASP A 27 15.20 -0.32 1.45
N MET A 28 15.49 -1.36 0.67
CA MET A 28 15.76 -2.72 1.14
C MET A 28 16.99 -3.37 0.46
N SER A 29 17.72 -2.60 -0.33
CA SER A 29 19.00 -3.00 -0.91
C SER A 29 20.02 -1.88 -0.82
N GLU A 30 20.00 -1.12 0.29
CA GLU A 30 20.97 -0.09 0.63
C GLU A 30 22.36 -0.69 0.90
N LEU A 31 23.40 0.15 0.98
CA LEU A 31 24.79 -0.31 1.06
C LEU A 31 25.03 -1.32 2.19
N ALA A 32 24.53 -1.05 3.40
CA ALA A 32 24.70 -1.95 4.55
C ALA A 32 24.15 -3.35 4.24
N PHE A 33 22.92 -3.45 3.72
CA PHE A 33 22.33 -4.73 3.35
C PHE A 33 23.04 -5.42 2.18
N ARG A 34 23.51 -4.68 1.17
CA ARG A 34 24.32 -5.26 0.08
C ARG A 34 25.62 -5.85 0.60
N MET A 35 26.28 -5.17 1.53
CA MET A 35 27.50 -5.67 2.16
C MET A 35 27.23 -6.92 3.00
N LEU A 36 26.11 -6.99 3.72
CA LEU A 36 25.68 -8.19 4.44
C LEU A 36 25.47 -9.35 3.45
N CYS A 37 24.71 -9.13 2.39
CA CYS A 37 24.47 -10.13 1.35
C CYS A 37 25.78 -10.64 0.72
N ARG A 38 26.79 -9.77 0.53
CA ARG A 38 28.12 -10.15 0.02
C ARG A 38 28.90 -11.00 1.00
N GLN A 39 28.91 -10.64 2.29
CA GLN A 39 29.53 -11.46 3.34
C GLN A 39 28.94 -12.89 3.37
N HIS A 40 27.69 -13.01 2.94
CA HIS A 40 26.92 -14.24 2.88
C HIS A 40 26.76 -14.86 1.49
N GLY A 41 27.65 -14.52 0.56
CA GLY A 41 27.82 -15.25 -0.70
C GLY A 41 27.16 -14.64 -1.94
N SER A 42 26.47 -13.50 -1.83
CA SER A 42 26.05 -12.75 -3.02
C SER A 42 27.27 -12.24 -3.79
N GLN A 43 27.33 -12.54 -5.08
CA GLN A 43 28.48 -12.23 -5.94
C GLN A 43 28.25 -10.94 -6.73
N LEU A 44 27.00 -10.63 -7.04
CA LEU A 44 26.55 -9.42 -7.71
C LEU A 44 25.40 -8.81 -6.90
N CYS A 45 25.44 -7.51 -6.65
CA CYS A 45 24.35 -6.80 -5.98
C CYS A 45 23.86 -5.66 -6.86
N TYR A 46 22.57 -5.35 -6.70
CA TYR A 46 21.94 -4.19 -7.32
C TYR A 46 21.67 -3.12 -6.26
N SER A 47 21.77 -1.85 -6.63
CA SER A 47 21.29 -0.73 -5.80
C SER A 47 19.76 -0.80 -5.61
N PRO A 48 19.17 -0.01 -4.68
CA PRO A 48 17.75 0.28 -4.74
C PRO A 48 17.38 0.86 -6.10
N MET A 49 16.11 0.75 -6.49
CA MET A 49 15.61 1.41 -7.71
C MET A 49 15.59 2.93 -7.49
N LEU A 50 16.35 3.67 -8.28
CA LEU A 50 16.48 5.13 -8.18
C LEU A 50 15.62 5.81 -9.24
N HIS A 51 14.94 6.91 -8.90
CA HIS A 51 14.16 7.68 -9.86
C HIS A 51 15.08 8.60 -10.67
N SER A 52 15.18 8.41 -12.00
CA SER A 52 16.15 9.15 -12.83
C SER A 52 15.99 10.67 -12.74
N ALA A 53 14.76 11.20 -12.87
CA ALA A 53 14.52 12.64 -12.79
C ALA A 53 14.92 13.26 -11.45
N GLN A 54 14.50 12.66 -10.33
CA GLN A 54 14.90 13.11 -8.99
C GLN A 54 16.40 12.96 -8.79
N PHE A 55 16.97 11.83 -9.22
CA PHE A 55 18.40 11.59 -9.13
C PHE A 55 19.21 12.56 -9.97
N SER A 56 18.70 13.15 -11.06
CA SER A 56 19.40 14.19 -11.81
C SER A 56 19.27 15.57 -11.16
N GLN A 57 18.08 15.93 -10.68
CA GLN A 57 17.74 17.30 -10.29
C GLN A 57 17.97 17.60 -8.80
N ASP A 58 17.80 16.60 -7.93
CA ASP A 58 17.82 16.77 -6.49
C ASP A 58 19.07 16.12 -5.88
N PHE A 59 19.94 16.97 -5.32
CA PHE A 59 21.16 16.52 -4.63
C PHE A 59 20.86 15.74 -3.35
N LEU A 60 19.85 16.14 -2.57
CA LEU A 60 19.50 15.47 -1.33
C LEU A 60 18.94 14.08 -1.64
N TYR A 61 18.03 13.97 -2.62
CA TYR A 61 17.56 12.66 -3.08
C TYR A 61 18.72 11.73 -3.46
N ARG A 62 19.69 12.24 -4.22
CA ARG A 62 20.90 11.48 -4.62
C ARG A 62 21.69 10.99 -3.41
N LYS A 63 21.99 11.91 -2.49
CA LYS A 63 22.79 11.64 -1.29
C LYS A 63 22.11 10.64 -0.36
N ASP A 64 20.79 10.72 -0.22
CA ASP A 64 20.03 9.94 0.74
C ASP A 64 19.66 8.54 0.23
N ASN A 65 19.62 8.35 -1.10
CA ASN A 65 19.16 7.09 -1.72
C ASN A 65 20.29 6.28 -2.36
N PHE A 66 21.46 6.87 -2.59
CA PHE A 66 22.60 6.16 -3.17
C PHE A 66 23.89 6.38 -2.40
N SER A 67 24.48 5.27 -1.97
CA SER A 67 25.82 5.20 -1.41
C SER A 67 26.49 3.90 -1.86
N THR A 68 27.82 3.90 -1.94
CA THR A 68 28.63 2.73 -2.29
C THR A 68 29.97 2.75 -1.55
N CYS A 69 30.74 1.67 -1.67
CA CYS A 69 32.12 1.60 -1.19
C CYS A 69 32.97 0.71 -2.12
N SER A 70 34.30 0.73 -1.94
CA SER A 70 35.22 -0.07 -2.77
C SER A 70 34.94 -1.57 -2.73
N GLY A 71 34.43 -2.09 -1.60
CA GLY A 71 34.05 -3.49 -1.44
C GLY A 71 32.69 -3.87 -2.02
N ASP A 72 31.92 -2.91 -2.54
CA ASP A 72 30.58 -3.15 -3.06
C ASP A 72 30.58 -3.54 -4.55
N ARG A 73 31.73 -3.81 -5.17
CA ARG A 73 31.82 -4.21 -6.57
C ARG A 73 31.94 -5.74 -6.73
N PRO A 74 31.32 -6.35 -7.75
CA PRO A 74 30.61 -5.69 -8.86
C PRO A 74 29.21 -5.19 -8.47
N LEU A 75 28.90 -3.94 -8.80
CA LEU A 75 27.63 -3.25 -8.49
C LEU A 75 26.90 -2.85 -9.77
N ILE A 76 25.59 -3.11 -9.82
CA ILE A 76 24.72 -2.58 -10.86
C ILE A 76 23.75 -1.56 -10.25
N VAL A 77 23.72 -0.35 -10.81
CA VAL A 77 22.83 0.72 -10.32
C VAL A 77 21.58 0.77 -11.17
N GLN A 78 20.42 0.58 -10.53
CA GLN A 78 19.14 0.53 -11.22
C GLN A 78 18.40 1.86 -11.17
N PHE A 79 17.91 2.31 -12.33
CA PHE A 79 17.01 3.45 -12.45
C PHE A 79 15.62 3.04 -12.93
N CYS A 80 14.59 3.72 -12.45
CA CYS A 80 13.37 3.91 -13.21
C CYS A 80 13.45 5.23 -13.99
N ALA A 81 12.95 5.21 -15.23
CA ALA A 81 12.94 6.35 -16.12
C ALA A 81 11.84 6.19 -17.17
N ASN A 82 11.46 7.28 -17.81
CA ASN A 82 10.50 7.32 -18.92
C ASN A 82 10.89 8.35 -19.99
N ASP A 83 12.12 8.86 -19.93
CA ASP A 83 12.70 9.83 -20.85
C ASP A 83 14.17 9.49 -21.10
N PRO A 84 14.61 9.32 -22.37
CA PRO A 84 15.98 8.94 -22.71
C PRO A 84 17.06 9.90 -22.21
N ASP A 85 16.86 11.21 -22.34
CA ASP A 85 17.86 12.20 -21.93
C ASP A 85 18.01 12.24 -20.41
N THR A 86 16.90 12.25 -19.68
CA THR A 86 16.88 12.20 -18.22
C THR A 86 17.52 10.93 -17.69
N PHE A 87 17.23 9.77 -18.30
CA PHE A 87 17.85 8.50 -17.92
C PHE A 87 19.37 8.54 -18.07
N VAL A 88 19.87 8.97 -19.22
CA VAL A 88 21.31 9.04 -19.50
C VAL A 88 22.01 10.05 -18.61
N ASN A 89 21.37 11.21 -18.36
CA ASN A 89 21.94 12.22 -17.48
C ASN A 89 22.08 11.71 -16.05
N ALA A 90 21.06 11.05 -15.49
CA ALA A 90 21.15 10.42 -14.16
C ALA A 90 22.24 9.34 -14.12
N ALA A 91 22.24 8.43 -15.10
CA ALA A 91 23.18 7.32 -15.21
C ALA A 91 24.64 7.76 -15.31
N ARG A 92 24.91 8.86 -16.03
CA ARG A 92 26.26 9.42 -16.19
C ARG A 92 26.85 9.86 -14.86
N MET A 93 26.03 10.33 -13.92
CA MET A 93 26.49 10.85 -12.63
C MET A 93 27.04 9.76 -11.70
N VAL A 94 26.64 8.50 -11.90
CA VAL A 94 27.04 7.35 -11.07
C VAL A 94 27.91 6.33 -11.82
N SER A 95 28.20 6.57 -13.10
CA SER A 95 28.91 5.61 -13.95
C SER A 95 30.34 5.25 -13.48
N SER A 96 30.99 6.11 -12.69
CA SER A 96 32.29 5.80 -12.08
C SER A 96 32.18 4.89 -10.84
N GLU A 97 31.00 4.83 -10.22
CA GLU A 97 30.76 4.20 -8.93
C GLU A 97 30.12 2.80 -9.05
N CYS A 98 29.80 2.36 -10.27
CA CYS A 98 29.20 1.07 -10.57
C CYS A 98 29.75 0.46 -11.87
N ASP A 99 29.45 -0.82 -12.10
CA ASP A 99 29.96 -1.62 -13.21
C ASP A 99 28.99 -1.68 -14.40
N ALA A 100 27.69 -1.46 -14.15
CA ALA A 100 26.68 -1.24 -15.16
C ALA A 100 25.51 -0.40 -14.63
N ILE A 101 24.73 0.14 -15.57
CA ILE A 101 23.45 0.81 -15.31
C ILE A 101 22.32 -0.13 -15.71
N ASP A 102 21.32 -0.30 -14.85
CA ASP A 102 20.12 -1.09 -15.14
C ASP A 102 18.89 -0.20 -15.34
N LEU A 103 18.08 -0.53 -16.34
CA LEU A 103 16.75 0.06 -16.52
C LEU A 103 15.68 -0.87 -15.94
N ASN A 104 14.94 -0.37 -14.96
CA ASN A 104 13.79 -1.09 -14.40
C ASN A 104 12.60 -1.07 -15.37
N LEU A 105 12.23 -2.25 -15.85
CA LEU A 105 11.07 -2.50 -16.71
C LEU A 105 10.09 -3.49 -16.06
N GLY A 106 10.15 -3.63 -14.73
CA GLY A 106 9.51 -4.72 -14.00
C GLY A 106 8.67 -4.30 -12.79
N CYS A 107 8.84 -3.08 -12.26
CA CYS A 107 8.06 -2.62 -11.09
C CYS A 107 6.56 -2.49 -11.45
N PRO A 108 5.65 -3.17 -10.72
CA PRO A 108 4.21 -3.10 -10.99
C PRO A 108 3.44 -2.24 -9.97
N GLN A 109 4.14 -1.55 -9.07
CA GLN A 109 3.52 -0.75 -8.00
C GLN A 109 2.72 0.46 -8.55
N ALA A 110 1.80 0.98 -7.75
CA ALA A 110 0.95 2.09 -8.13
C ALA A 110 1.75 3.37 -8.44
N ILE A 111 2.85 3.60 -7.73
CA ILE A 111 3.74 4.75 -7.98
C ILE A 111 4.39 4.67 -9.38
N ALA A 112 4.77 3.47 -9.83
CA ALA A 112 5.28 3.24 -11.18
C ALA A 112 4.21 3.45 -12.25
N LYS A 113 2.95 3.09 -11.96
CA LYS A 113 1.82 3.39 -12.83
C LYS A 113 1.63 4.90 -12.99
N LYS A 114 1.64 5.62 -11.87
CA LYS A 114 1.43 7.07 -11.82
C LYS A 114 2.56 7.83 -12.54
N GLY A 115 3.80 7.38 -12.37
CA GLY A 115 4.98 7.96 -13.02
C GLY A 115 5.26 7.45 -14.43
N TYR A 116 4.47 6.49 -14.93
CA TYR A 116 4.66 5.85 -16.24
C TYR A 116 6.08 5.30 -16.45
N TYR A 117 6.55 4.46 -15.51
CA TYR A 117 7.82 3.75 -15.60
C TYR A 117 7.66 2.28 -15.16
N GLY A 118 8.75 1.50 -15.15
CA GLY A 118 8.72 0.10 -14.73
C GLY A 118 7.91 -0.76 -15.71
N SER A 119 7.08 -1.67 -15.20
CA SER A 119 6.27 -2.56 -16.05
C SER A 119 5.15 -1.87 -16.84
N PHE A 120 4.91 -0.58 -16.60
CA PHE A 120 3.94 0.20 -17.38
C PHE A 120 4.51 0.70 -18.71
N LEU A 121 5.84 0.66 -18.88
CA LEU A 121 6.49 0.94 -20.16
C LEU A 121 6.42 -0.25 -21.13
N GLN A 122 6.11 -1.46 -20.65
CA GLN A 122 6.13 -2.66 -21.48
C GLN A 122 5.14 -2.61 -22.66
N ASP A 123 4.22 -1.64 -22.65
CA ASP A 123 3.25 -1.38 -23.71
C ASP A 123 3.79 -0.36 -24.77
N ASP A 124 4.94 0.26 -24.53
CA ASP A 124 5.61 1.25 -25.40
C ASP A 124 7.07 0.85 -25.69
N TRP A 125 7.25 -0.05 -26.65
CA TRP A 125 8.56 -0.62 -26.98
C TRP A 125 9.49 0.37 -27.66
N ASP A 126 8.95 1.38 -28.35
CA ASP A 126 9.76 2.38 -29.04
C ASP A 126 10.43 3.32 -28.04
N LEU A 127 9.72 3.74 -26.98
CA LEU A 127 10.32 4.50 -25.89
C LEU A 127 11.40 3.70 -25.16
N ILE A 128 11.13 2.41 -24.85
CA ILE A 128 12.14 1.54 -24.21
C ILE A 128 13.38 1.40 -25.10
N ARG A 129 13.19 1.12 -26.40
CA ARG A 129 14.27 1.03 -27.39
C ARG A 129 15.10 2.31 -27.39
N ALA A 130 14.46 3.48 -27.44
CA ALA A 130 15.14 4.77 -27.43
C ALA A 130 15.98 4.98 -26.16
N MET A 131 15.45 4.65 -24.98
CA MET A 131 16.18 4.74 -23.71
C MET A 131 17.41 3.81 -23.68
N VAL A 132 17.24 2.54 -24.03
CA VAL A 132 18.33 1.54 -23.98
C VAL A 132 19.40 1.84 -25.03
N GLN A 133 19.01 2.20 -26.26
CA GLN A 133 19.94 2.56 -27.33
C GLN A 133 20.78 3.78 -26.98
N LYS A 134 20.13 4.85 -26.52
CA LYS A 134 20.82 6.09 -26.15
C LYS A 134 21.78 5.86 -24.99
N ALA A 135 21.34 5.16 -23.95
CA ALA A 135 22.18 4.82 -22.80
C ALA A 135 23.36 3.92 -23.19
N SER A 136 23.13 2.90 -24.03
CA SER A 136 24.20 2.02 -24.49
C SER A 136 25.19 2.75 -25.40
N TYR A 137 24.76 3.77 -26.16
CA TYR A 137 25.66 4.56 -26.98
C TYR A 137 26.47 5.59 -26.16
N GLU A 138 25.81 6.32 -25.26
CA GLU A 138 26.42 7.49 -24.59
C GLU A 138 27.15 7.18 -23.28
N LEU A 139 26.83 6.07 -22.60
CA LEU A 139 27.44 5.74 -21.32
C LEU A 139 28.76 4.97 -21.49
N PRO A 140 29.78 5.25 -20.66
CA PRO A 140 31.08 4.57 -20.74
C PRO A 140 31.04 3.13 -20.22
N ILE A 141 29.99 2.77 -19.47
CA ILE A 141 29.77 1.43 -18.90
C ILE A 141 28.53 0.74 -19.52
N PRO A 142 28.42 -0.60 -19.43
CA PRO A 142 27.31 -1.33 -20.03
C PRO A 142 25.95 -0.97 -19.45
N VAL A 143 24.91 -1.19 -20.26
CA VAL A 143 23.50 -1.05 -19.86
C VAL A 143 22.88 -2.43 -19.76
N THR A 144 22.11 -2.65 -18.70
CA THR A 144 21.38 -3.88 -18.41
C THR A 144 19.90 -3.56 -18.24
N CYS A 145 19.04 -4.56 -18.30
CA CYS A 145 17.60 -4.36 -18.09
C CYS A 145 17.02 -5.45 -17.20
N LYS A 146 16.07 -5.06 -16.35
CA LYS A 146 15.25 -6.00 -15.56
C LYS A 146 13.79 -5.93 -15.98
N MET A 147 13.28 -6.99 -16.61
CA MET A 147 11.90 -7.07 -17.11
C MET A 147 11.03 -8.07 -16.33
N ARG A 148 9.71 -7.90 -16.47
CA ARG A 148 8.71 -8.94 -16.21
C ARG A 148 8.27 -9.58 -17.53
N ILE A 149 7.78 -10.82 -17.46
CA ILE A 149 7.20 -11.49 -18.63
C ILE A 149 5.83 -10.86 -19.00
N LEU A 150 5.41 -11.03 -20.24
CA LEU A 150 4.12 -10.51 -20.74
C LEU A 150 3.01 -11.57 -20.62
N ALA A 151 1.79 -11.13 -20.34
CA ALA A 151 0.65 -12.04 -20.14
C ALA A 151 0.30 -12.82 -21.43
N GLY A 152 0.04 -14.12 -21.29
CA GLY A 152 -0.58 -14.95 -22.34
C GLY A 152 0.28 -15.30 -23.57
N HIS A 153 1.50 -14.79 -23.71
CA HIS A 153 2.29 -14.96 -24.94
C HIS A 153 3.79 -15.18 -24.68
N PHE A 154 4.23 -16.45 -24.65
CA PHE A 154 5.65 -16.84 -24.65
C PHE A 154 6.45 -16.10 -25.75
N LYS A 155 5.90 -16.11 -26.97
CA LYS A 155 6.50 -15.47 -28.14
C LYS A 155 6.72 -13.97 -27.94
N GLN A 156 5.74 -13.26 -27.36
CA GLN A 156 5.86 -11.82 -27.18
C GLN A 156 6.92 -11.47 -26.13
N SER A 157 7.04 -12.26 -25.07
CA SER A 157 8.10 -12.09 -24.07
C SER A 157 9.50 -12.31 -24.68
N VAL A 158 9.64 -13.29 -25.59
CA VAL A 158 10.87 -13.52 -26.35
C VAL A 158 11.19 -12.36 -27.29
N GLU A 159 10.22 -11.86 -28.06
CA GLU A 159 10.43 -10.71 -28.95
C GLU A 159 10.77 -9.43 -28.17
N TYR A 160 10.16 -9.25 -26.99
CA TYR A 160 10.50 -8.14 -26.10
C TYR A 160 11.95 -8.24 -25.60
N ALA A 161 12.38 -9.44 -25.17
CA ALA A 161 13.77 -9.68 -24.77
C ALA A 161 14.78 -9.46 -25.90
N LYS A 162 14.47 -9.92 -27.12
CA LYS A 162 15.27 -9.65 -28.33
C LYS A 162 15.33 -8.16 -28.65
N MET A 163 14.23 -7.42 -28.48
CA MET A 163 14.23 -5.97 -28.69
C MET A 163 15.21 -5.28 -27.74
N LEU A 164 15.22 -5.66 -26.45
CA LEU A 164 16.18 -5.14 -25.47
C LEU A 164 17.63 -5.47 -25.85
N GLU A 165 17.91 -6.71 -26.24
CA GLU A 165 19.22 -7.14 -26.73
C GLU A 165 19.68 -6.29 -27.95
N HIS A 166 18.86 -6.19 -28.99
CA HIS A 166 19.19 -5.39 -30.19
C HIS A 166 19.32 -3.90 -29.90
N SER A 167 18.73 -3.42 -28.80
CA SER A 167 18.86 -2.04 -28.33
C SER A 167 20.17 -1.78 -27.59
N GLY A 168 20.98 -2.80 -27.33
CA GLY A 168 22.28 -2.68 -26.67
C GLY A 168 22.28 -3.07 -25.18
N CYS A 169 21.24 -3.77 -24.71
CA CYS A 169 21.24 -4.41 -23.40
C CYS A 169 22.33 -5.49 -23.35
N SER A 170 23.18 -5.47 -22.32
CA SER A 170 24.33 -6.37 -22.16
C SER A 170 24.06 -7.57 -21.26
N VAL A 171 23.11 -7.45 -20.32
CA VAL A 171 22.66 -8.54 -19.44
C VAL A 171 21.17 -8.32 -19.17
N LEU A 172 20.38 -9.38 -19.28
CA LEU A 172 18.93 -9.32 -19.08
C LEU A 172 18.51 -10.07 -17.82
N THR A 173 17.91 -9.37 -16.86
CA THR A 173 17.23 -10.03 -15.73
C THR A 173 15.76 -10.24 -16.06
N VAL A 174 15.28 -11.48 -15.94
CA VAL A 174 13.88 -11.82 -16.25
C VAL A 174 13.17 -12.30 -14.99
N HIS A 175 12.19 -11.53 -14.53
CA HIS A 175 11.26 -12.00 -13.52
C HIS A 175 10.12 -12.77 -14.17
N GLY A 176 9.98 -14.05 -13.83
CA GLY A 176 9.05 -14.99 -14.47
C GLY A 176 7.56 -14.76 -14.17
N ARG A 177 7.17 -13.59 -13.62
CA ARG A 177 5.77 -13.23 -13.40
C ARG A 177 5.37 -12.00 -14.22
N THR A 178 4.11 -11.92 -14.60
CA THR A 178 3.54 -10.77 -15.31
C THR A 178 3.39 -9.56 -14.39
N ARG A 179 3.06 -8.40 -14.97
CA ARG A 179 2.75 -7.17 -14.22
C ARG A 179 1.58 -7.36 -13.26
N GLU A 180 0.57 -8.11 -13.66
CA GLU A 180 -0.67 -8.36 -12.90
C GLU A 180 -0.43 -9.33 -11.74
N GLN A 181 0.59 -10.18 -11.85
CA GLN A 181 1.02 -11.10 -10.79
C GLN A 181 1.81 -10.38 -9.69
N LYS A 182 1.08 -9.66 -8.83
CA LYS A 182 1.58 -8.93 -7.66
C LYS A 182 0.60 -9.03 -6.47
N GLY A 183 1.05 -8.72 -5.26
CA GLY A 183 0.24 -8.80 -4.03
C GLY A 183 -0.36 -10.20 -3.85
N HIS A 184 -1.65 -10.28 -3.48
CA HIS A 184 -2.36 -11.57 -3.37
C HIS A 184 -2.43 -12.39 -4.67
N SER A 185 -2.18 -11.78 -5.83
CA SER A 185 -2.17 -12.44 -7.14
C SER A 185 -0.77 -12.85 -7.62
N THR A 186 0.25 -12.82 -6.75
CA THR A 186 1.66 -13.07 -7.11
C THR A 186 1.86 -14.42 -7.81
N GLY A 187 1.31 -15.51 -7.28
CA GLY A 187 1.44 -16.85 -7.87
C GLY A 187 2.90 -17.31 -8.11
N LEU A 188 3.04 -18.36 -8.93
CA LEU A 188 4.34 -18.92 -9.31
C LEU A 188 4.94 -18.15 -10.51
N ALA A 189 6.26 -17.99 -10.48
CA ALA A 189 7.07 -17.52 -11.60
C ALA A 189 7.23 -18.64 -12.62
N SER A 190 6.99 -18.32 -13.88
CA SER A 190 7.16 -19.24 -15.00
C SER A 190 8.63 -19.33 -15.42
N TRP A 191 9.34 -20.33 -14.89
CA TRP A 191 10.68 -20.69 -15.35
C TRP A 191 10.69 -21.15 -16.81
N GLU A 192 9.57 -21.66 -17.34
CA GLU A 192 9.44 -22.02 -18.76
C GLU A 192 9.64 -20.81 -19.68
N VAL A 193 9.03 -19.67 -19.35
CA VAL A 193 9.23 -18.44 -20.16
C VAL A 193 10.68 -17.96 -20.07
N ILE A 194 11.30 -18.05 -18.89
CA ILE A 194 12.70 -17.67 -18.69
C ILE A 194 13.62 -18.54 -19.55
N LYS A 195 13.39 -19.86 -19.58
CA LYS A 195 14.11 -20.81 -20.43
C LYS A 195 13.98 -20.45 -21.91
N GLU A 196 12.76 -20.17 -22.36
CA GLU A 196 12.51 -19.79 -23.75
C GLU A 196 13.22 -18.49 -24.14
N ILE A 197 13.22 -17.49 -23.24
CA ILE A 197 14.00 -16.26 -23.45
C ILE A 197 15.49 -16.58 -23.51
N LYS A 198 16.01 -17.36 -22.56
CA LYS A 198 17.44 -17.73 -22.50
C LYS A 198 17.93 -18.43 -23.76
N ASN A 199 17.10 -19.29 -24.36
CA ASN A 199 17.41 -19.99 -25.61
C ASN A 199 17.38 -19.08 -26.86
N ASN A 200 16.80 -17.89 -26.76
CA ASN A 200 16.52 -17.02 -27.89
C ASN A 200 17.29 -15.68 -27.89
N VAL A 201 18.02 -15.36 -26.82
CA VAL A 201 18.94 -14.21 -26.73
C VAL A 201 20.38 -14.70 -26.62
N ARG A 202 21.34 -13.88 -27.06
CA ARG A 202 22.79 -14.18 -27.05
C ARG A 202 23.54 -13.49 -25.92
N ILE A 203 22.84 -12.72 -25.10
CA ILE A 203 23.37 -12.11 -23.87
C ILE A 203 23.11 -13.00 -22.64
N PRO A 204 23.87 -12.82 -21.55
CA PRO A 204 23.59 -13.47 -20.29
C PRO A 204 22.18 -13.14 -19.75
N VAL A 205 21.53 -14.13 -19.16
CA VAL A 205 20.20 -14.01 -18.56
C VAL A 205 20.27 -14.39 -17.08
N ILE A 206 19.75 -13.52 -16.23
CA ILE A 206 19.58 -13.74 -14.80
C ILE A 206 18.12 -14.11 -14.54
N ALA A 207 17.87 -15.31 -14.03
CA ALA A 207 16.54 -15.79 -13.67
C ALA A 207 16.08 -15.19 -12.32
N ASN A 208 14.86 -14.68 -12.25
CA ASN A 208 14.29 -14.12 -11.03
C ASN A 208 12.85 -14.60 -10.79
N GLY A 209 12.52 -14.85 -9.52
CA GLY A 209 11.21 -15.34 -9.08
C GLY A 209 11.26 -16.78 -8.56
N ASN A 210 10.70 -17.00 -7.37
CA ASN A 210 10.68 -18.29 -6.66
C ASN A 210 12.08 -18.89 -6.35
N ILE A 211 13.08 -18.04 -6.04
CA ILE A 211 14.40 -18.47 -5.54
C ILE A 211 14.44 -18.27 -4.02
N LEU A 212 14.00 -19.27 -3.28
CA LEU A 212 13.76 -19.16 -1.84
C LEU A 212 14.81 -19.93 -1.03
N THR A 213 15.27 -21.06 -1.55
CA THR A 213 16.26 -21.95 -0.94
C THR A 213 17.46 -22.13 -1.87
N LEU A 214 18.55 -22.71 -1.34
CA LEU A 214 19.70 -23.08 -2.16
C LEU A 214 19.35 -24.17 -3.19
N ASP A 215 18.39 -25.05 -2.88
CA ASP A 215 17.91 -26.08 -3.81
C ASP A 215 17.18 -25.43 -4.99
N ASP A 216 16.35 -24.40 -4.75
CA ASP A 216 15.68 -23.64 -5.81
C ASP A 216 16.69 -23.01 -6.78
N VAL A 217 17.87 -22.59 -6.29
CA VAL A 217 18.94 -22.07 -7.14
C VAL A 217 19.40 -23.14 -8.14
N GLN A 218 19.64 -24.36 -7.67
CA GLN A 218 20.10 -25.46 -8.51
C GLN A 218 19.02 -25.90 -9.49
N ASP A 219 17.78 -26.02 -9.03
CA ASP A 219 16.63 -26.40 -9.85
C ASP A 219 16.35 -25.37 -10.93
N CYS A 220 16.35 -24.07 -10.58
CA CYS A 220 16.11 -23.00 -11.53
C CYS A 220 17.19 -22.97 -12.62
N LEU A 221 18.47 -23.03 -12.26
CA LEU A 221 19.57 -23.00 -13.24
C LEU A 221 19.55 -24.24 -14.15
N ARG A 222 19.30 -25.43 -13.59
CA ARG A 222 19.19 -26.67 -14.35
C ARG A 222 18.00 -26.63 -15.31
N TYR A 223 16.85 -26.10 -14.88
CA TYR A 223 15.64 -26.05 -15.69
C TYR A 223 15.71 -25.00 -16.80
N THR A 224 16.16 -23.80 -16.45
CA THR A 224 16.13 -22.63 -17.34
C THR A 224 17.36 -22.49 -18.23
N GLY A 225 18.51 -23.03 -17.80
CA GLY A 225 19.80 -22.74 -18.44
C GLY A 225 20.26 -21.29 -18.26
N ALA A 226 19.64 -20.52 -17.35
CA ALA A 226 20.07 -19.16 -17.03
C ALA A 226 21.50 -19.13 -16.50
N ASP A 227 22.20 -18.00 -16.70
CA ASP A 227 23.61 -17.85 -16.31
C ASP A 227 23.74 -17.58 -14.79
N ALA A 228 22.69 -17.01 -14.18
CA ALA A 228 22.62 -16.74 -12.75
C ALA A 228 21.18 -16.73 -12.24
N VAL A 229 21.04 -16.72 -10.92
CA VAL A 229 19.76 -16.46 -10.24
C VAL A 229 19.82 -15.19 -9.43
N MET A 230 18.69 -14.49 -9.39
CA MET A 230 18.47 -13.34 -8.53
C MET A 230 17.40 -13.66 -7.49
N SER A 231 17.73 -13.45 -6.22
CA SER A 231 16.75 -13.51 -5.12
C SER A 231 16.50 -12.11 -4.54
N ALA A 232 15.29 -11.91 -4.03
CA ALA A 232 14.81 -10.64 -3.48
C ALA A 232 14.30 -10.86 -2.05
N GLU A 233 12.99 -11.02 -1.89
CA GLU A 233 12.31 -11.19 -0.59
C GLU A 233 12.93 -12.27 0.30
N ALA A 234 13.36 -13.40 -0.26
CA ALA A 234 14.00 -14.45 0.55
C ALA A 234 15.34 -14.01 1.18
N LEU A 235 16.09 -13.10 0.55
CA LEU A 235 17.30 -12.52 1.16
C LEU A 235 16.97 -11.58 2.30
N LEU A 236 15.83 -10.87 2.27
CA LEU A 236 15.40 -9.99 3.38
C LEU A 236 15.13 -10.80 4.65
N HIS A 237 14.64 -12.03 4.51
CA HIS A 237 14.43 -12.94 5.64
C HIS A 237 15.67 -13.76 5.99
N ASN A 238 16.49 -14.10 4.99
CA ASN A 238 17.68 -14.90 5.17
C ASN A 238 18.83 -14.40 4.28
N PRO A 239 19.61 -13.40 4.74
CA PRO A 239 20.77 -12.90 4.02
C PRO A 239 21.81 -14.00 3.73
N ALA A 240 21.83 -15.08 4.53
CA ALA A 240 22.70 -16.24 4.40
C ALA A 240 22.30 -17.23 3.29
N LEU A 241 21.21 -17.00 2.54
CA LEU A 241 20.64 -17.93 1.56
C LEU A 241 21.69 -18.54 0.61
N PHE A 242 22.56 -17.71 0.05
CA PHE A 242 23.55 -18.16 -0.94
C PHE A 242 24.80 -18.80 -0.36
N SER A 243 25.06 -18.64 0.93
CA SER A 243 26.19 -19.30 1.61
C SER A 243 25.92 -20.78 1.87
N GLY A 244 24.66 -21.21 1.85
CA GLY A 244 24.24 -22.53 2.31
C GLY A 244 24.35 -22.72 3.83
N ASN A 245 24.82 -21.70 4.55
CA ASN A 245 24.90 -21.70 6.00
C ASN A 245 23.58 -21.26 6.62
N ASN A 246 23.38 -21.69 7.87
CA ASN A 246 22.22 -21.33 8.67
C ASN A 246 22.67 -20.72 9.99
N PRO A 247 23.24 -19.49 9.99
CA PRO A 247 23.69 -18.84 11.20
C PRO A 247 22.50 -18.53 12.13
N PRO A 248 22.73 -18.47 13.45
CA PRO A 248 21.73 -17.97 14.39
C PRO A 248 21.28 -16.56 14.01
N VAL A 249 20.00 -16.27 14.22
CA VAL A 249 19.38 -15.01 13.80
C VAL A 249 20.02 -13.80 14.49
N TRP A 250 20.37 -13.90 15.77
CA TRP A 250 21.08 -12.82 16.49
C TRP A 250 22.40 -12.45 15.83
N LYS A 251 23.10 -13.41 15.21
CA LYS A 251 24.39 -13.16 14.54
C LYS A 251 24.18 -12.36 13.25
N ILE A 252 23.16 -12.69 12.47
CA ILE A 252 22.80 -11.91 11.28
C ILE A 252 22.38 -10.50 11.64
N VAL A 253 21.60 -10.34 12.72
CA VAL A 253 21.20 -9.02 13.24
C VAL A 253 22.42 -8.22 13.70
N GLU A 254 23.32 -8.83 14.46
CA GLU A 254 24.56 -8.19 14.93
C GLU A 254 25.45 -7.75 13.76
N GLU A 255 25.68 -8.62 12.78
CA GLU A 255 26.45 -8.29 11.56
C GLU A 255 25.80 -7.16 10.77
N TYR A 256 24.47 -7.19 10.60
CA TYR A 256 23.74 -6.14 9.91
C TYR A 256 23.83 -4.80 10.64
N LEU A 257 23.63 -4.77 11.96
CA LEU A 257 23.69 -3.53 12.75
C LEU A 257 25.10 -2.91 12.75
N GLN A 258 26.16 -3.72 12.78
CA GLN A 258 27.54 -3.25 12.62
C GLN A 258 27.76 -2.60 11.24
N LEU A 259 27.22 -3.19 10.18
CA LEU A 259 27.28 -2.63 8.83
C LEU A 259 26.42 -1.36 8.72
N ALA A 260 25.24 -1.35 9.34
CA ALA A 260 24.35 -0.20 9.38
C ALA A 260 25.01 1.00 10.07
N GLU A 261 25.70 0.78 11.20
CA GLU A 261 26.50 1.80 11.86
C GLU A 261 27.66 2.27 10.97
N LYS A 262 28.46 1.33 10.45
CA LYS A 262 29.64 1.62 9.62
C LYS A 262 29.31 2.45 8.38
N TYR A 263 28.18 2.18 7.74
CA TYR A 263 27.76 2.82 6.50
C TYR A 263 26.66 3.86 6.69
N ASN A 264 26.34 4.21 7.93
CA ASN A 264 25.30 5.17 8.29
C ASN A 264 23.95 4.89 7.58
N ALA A 265 23.49 3.64 7.68
CA ALA A 265 22.24 3.22 7.05
C ALA A 265 21.05 3.98 7.66
N PRO A 266 20.08 4.41 6.84
CA PRO A 266 18.87 5.06 7.35
C PRO A 266 18.14 4.17 8.36
N ILE A 267 17.71 4.74 9.48
CA ILE A 267 16.98 4.03 10.55
C ILE A 267 15.72 3.34 10.00
N ARG A 268 15.06 3.92 8.99
CA ARG A 268 13.94 3.26 8.28
C ARG A 268 14.35 1.91 7.72
N CYS A 269 15.44 1.84 6.95
CA CYS A 269 15.94 0.60 6.36
C CYS A 269 16.29 -0.40 7.46
N VAL A 270 16.99 0.07 8.50
CA VAL A 270 17.40 -0.78 9.62
C VAL A 270 16.21 -1.48 10.25
N ARG A 271 15.18 -0.71 10.62
CA ARG A 271 13.96 -1.27 11.18
C ARG A 271 13.30 -2.26 10.23
N CYS A 272 13.17 -1.92 8.95
CA CYS A 272 12.54 -2.78 7.94
C CYS A 272 13.25 -4.14 7.82
N HIS A 273 14.57 -4.14 7.78
CA HIS A 273 15.38 -5.36 7.74
C HIS A 273 15.22 -6.20 9.01
N LEU A 274 15.23 -5.56 10.19
CA LEU A 274 15.00 -6.27 11.44
C LEU A 274 13.62 -6.92 11.50
N PHE A 275 12.56 -6.25 11.04
CA PHE A 275 11.22 -6.84 10.94
C PHE A 275 11.19 -8.10 10.06
N LYS A 276 11.92 -8.09 8.93
CA LYS A 276 11.97 -9.26 8.03
C LYS A 276 12.84 -10.39 8.58
N ILE A 277 14.02 -10.07 9.10
CA ILE A 277 14.96 -11.06 9.69
C ILE A 277 14.37 -11.70 10.95
N LEU A 278 13.70 -10.91 11.79
CA LEU A 278 13.14 -11.30 13.08
C LEU A 278 11.67 -11.68 13.04
N TYR A 279 11.09 -11.86 11.85
CA TYR A 279 9.66 -12.13 11.67
C TYR A 279 9.11 -13.16 12.68
N LEU A 280 9.78 -14.31 12.85
CA LEU A 280 9.36 -15.34 13.82
C LEU A 280 9.58 -14.93 15.28
N CYS A 281 10.66 -14.21 15.59
CA CYS A 281 11.00 -13.77 16.94
C CYS A 281 9.95 -12.77 17.47
N ILE A 282 9.39 -11.93 16.60
CA ILE A 282 8.41 -10.90 16.93
C ILE A 282 7.10 -11.50 17.50
N TYR A 283 6.70 -12.66 17.00
CA TYR A 283 5.53 -13.38 17.53
C TYR A 283 5.82 -14.05 18.87
N GLN A 284 7.07 -14.45 19.11
CA GLN A 284 7.45 -15.21 20.30
C GLN A 284 7.96 -14.34 21.44
N SER A 285 8.40 -13.11 21.17
CA SER A 285 8.88 -12.17 22.17
C SER A 285 8.21 -10.81 21.99
N GLU A 286 7.37 -10.46 22.96
CA GLU A 286 6.76 -9.14 23.07
C GLU A 286 7.82 -8.04 23.24
N GLU A 287 8.89 -8.30 23.99
CA GLU A 287 9.99 -7.37 24.20
C GLU A 287 10.69 -7.01 22.88
N VAL A 288 11.02 -8.02 22.05
CA VAL A 288 11.59 -7.80 20.71
C VAL A 288 10.64 -6.96 19.85
N ARG A 289 9.33 -7.25 19.89
CA ARG A 289 8.32 -6.50 19.14
C ARG A 289 8.26 -5.03 19.56
N LEU A 290 8.25 -4.76 20.87
CA LEU A 290 8.22 -3.40 21.42
C LEU A 290 9.47 -2.62 21.01
N ILE A 291 10.66 -3.21 21.15
CA ILE A 291 11.92 -2.55 20.75
C ILE A 291 11.93 -2.20 19.26
N LEU A 292 11.48 -3.10 18.38
CA LEU A 292 11.44 -2.82 16.94
C LEU A 292 10.41 -1.74 16.57
N THR A 293 9.32 -1.66 17.33
CA THR A 293 8.22 -0.70 17.09
C THR A 293 8.58 0.69 17.59
N GLU A 294 9.12 0.80 18.81
CA GLU A 294 9.35 2.07 19.51
C GLU A 294 10.79 2.58 19.40
N GLY A 295 11.77 1.68 19.24
CA GLY A 295 13.18 2.02 19.19
C GLY A 295 13.49 2.93 18.00
N SER A 296 14.27 3.99 18.21
CA SER A 296 14.53 5.04 17.20
C SER A 296 16.00 5.17 16.83
N THR A 297 16.88 4.45 17.53
CA THR A 297 18.33 4.49 17.35
C THR A 297 18.92 3.09 17.13
N LEU A 298 20.12 3.03 16.54
CA LEU A 298 20.86 1.76 16.43
C LEU A 298 21.15 1.11 17.78
N LYS A 299 21.30 1.92 18.84
CA LYS A 299 21.51 1.45 20.21
C LYS A 299 20.26 0.73 20.74
N ASP A 300 19.08 1.27 20.47
CA ASP A 300 17.81 0.63 20.84
C ASP A 300 17.71 -0.74 20.17
N PHE A 301 17.96 -0.81 18.86
CA PHE A 301 17.90 -2.08 18.13
C PHE A 301 18.98 -3.08 18.53
N SER A 302 20.15 -2.60 18.98
CA SER A 302 21.22 -3.48 19.47
C SER A 302 20.82 -4.23 20.75
N SER A 303 19.91 -3.67 21.56
CA SER A 303 19.41 -4.35 22.77
C SER A 303 18.69 -5.67 22.47
N VAL A 304 18.11 -5.80 21.27
CA VAL A 304 17.46 -7.03 20.79
C VAL A 304 18.44 -8.20 20.76
N ILE A 305 19.73 -7.95 20.47
CA ILE A 305 20.74 -9.02 20.37
C ILE A 305 20.87 -9.79 21.69
N GLU A 306 20.87 -9.09 22.83
CA GLU A 306 21.03 -9.71 24.14
C GLU A 306 19.80 -10.55 24.54
N ILE A 307 18.61 -10.14 24.10
CA ILE A 307 17.39 -10.95 24.22
C ILE A 307 17.51 -12.20 23.35
N LEU A 308 17.90 -12.04 22.08
CA LEU A 308 17.99 -13.15 21.14
C LEU A 308 19.09 -14.17 21.51
N LYS A 309 20.19 -13.75 22.14
CA LYS A 309 21.25 -14.65 22.62
C LYS A 309 20.77 -15.62 23.70
N GLN A 310 19.68 -15.30 24.40
CA GLN A 310 19.05 -16.19 25.38
C GLN A 310 18.32 -17.37 24.71
N PHE A 311 18.12 -17.32 23.39
CA PHE A 311 17.51 -18.39 22.60
C PHE A 311 18.59 -19.14 21.79
N PRO A 312 19.10 -20.28 22.30
CA PRO A 312 20.26 -20.96 21.73
C PRO A 312 19.98 -21.67 20.38
N GLU A 313 18.73 -22.03 20.12
CA GLU A 313 18.30 -22.54 18.81
C GLU A 313 17.73 -21.39 17.97
N ARG A 314 18.01 -21.38 16.66
CA ARG A 314 17.18 -20.63 15.72
C ARG A 314 15.76 -21.15 15.99
N PHE A 315 14.90 -20.32 16.58
CA PHE A 315 13.50 -20.63 16.91
C PHE A 315 12.98 -21.82 16.08
N PRO A 316 12.53 -22.90 16.74
CA PRO A 316 12.78 -24.29 16.39
C PRO A 316 12.68 -24.57 14.89
N HIS A 317 13.61 -25.42 14.40
CA HIS A 317 13.68 -25.91 13.04
C HIS A 317 12.32 -25.95 12.33
N VAL A 318 12.25 -25.41 11.11
CA VAL A 318 11.08 -25.32 10.21
C VAL A 318 10.26 -26.62 10.03
N LYS A 319 10.75 -27.76 10.52
CA LYS A 319 9.98 -29.02 10.59
C LYS A 319 8.94 -29.04 11.71
N GLU A 320 9.10 -28.26 12.78
CA GLU A 320 8.16 -28.19 13.90
C GLU A 320 7.21 -27.01 13.77
N SER A 321 7.53 -25.97 13.01
CA SER A 321 6.67 -24.80 12.84
C SER A 321 5.35 -25.10 12.13
N LYS A 322 5.27 -26.16 11.30
CA LYS A 322 3.97 -26.60 10.77
C LYS A 322 3.10 -27.18 11.88
N LYS A 323 3.72 -27.90 12.82
CA LYS A 323 3.04 -28.46 13.99
C LYS A 323 2.68 -27.38 15.01
N ILE A 324 3.55 -26.38 15.22
CA ILE A 324 3.30 -25.27 16.14
C ILE A 324 2.25 -24.31 15.57
N VAL A 325 2.24 -24.03 14.27
CA VAL A 325 1.17 -23.23 13.64
C VAL A 325 -0.15 -24.01 13.60
N ASP A 326 -0.13 -25.31 13.28
CA ASP A 326 -1.34 -26.15 13.29
C ASP A 326 -1.85 -26.48 14.74
N GLU A 327 -0.97 -26.57 15.75
CA GLU A 327 -1.33 -26.77 17.18
C GLU A 327 -1.75 -25.45 17.85
N TYR A 328 -1.12 -24.31 17.54
CA TYR A 328 -1.54 -23.00 18.06
C TYR A 328 -2.85 -22.50 17.43
N GLU A 329 -3.18 -22.90 16.19
CA GLU A 329 -4.48 -22.57 15.59
C GLU A 329 -5.66 -23.36 16.17
N LEU A 330 -5.42 -24.51 16.83
CA LEU A 330 -6.51 -25.31 17.42
C LEU A 330 -6.77 -25.00 18.91
N ASP A 331 -5.72 -24.76 19.71
CA ASP A 331 -5.90 -24.56 21.15
C ASP A 331 -6.21 -23.10 21.53
N ASN A 332 -5.61 -22.11 20.87
CA ASN A 332 -5.91 -20.69 21.18
C ASN A 332 -7.24 -20.19 20.61
N PHE A 333 -7.88 -20.95 19.71
CA PHE A 333 -9.22 -20.61 19.21
C PHE A 333 -10.35 -21.09 20.14
N LEU A 334 -10.05 -21.96 21.11
CA LEU A 334 -11.05 -22.52 22.04
C LEU A 334 -10.78 -22.27 23.54
N SER A 335 -9.57 -21.85 23.96
CA SER A 335 -9.25 -21.73 25.39
C SER A 335 -8.91 -20.34 25.94
N PHE A 336 -9.09 -19.24 25.20
CA PHE A 336 -8.93 -17.89 25.77
C PHE A 336 -10.26 -17.11 25.92
N SER A 337 -11.34 -17.86 26.07
CA SER A 337 -12.53 -17.46 26.82
C SER A 337 -12.49 -18.17 28.17
N PHE A 338 -12.56 -17.40 29.27
CA PHE A 338 -12.45 -17.82 30.69
C PHE A 338 -11.04 -18.12 31.22
N GLN A 339 -10.38 -17.12 31.81
CA GLN A 339 -10.05 -17.14 33.24
C GLN A 339 -9.59 -15.76 33.73
N GLU A 340 -10.39 -15.22 34.66
CA GLU A 340 -10.15 -14.02 35.44
C GLU A 340 -9.24 -14.35 36.65
N SER A 341 -8.43 -13.36 37.05
CA SER A 341 -8.05 -13.07 38.44
C SER A 341 -7.45 -14.19 39.32
N THR A 342 -6.13 -14.15 39.54
CA THR A 342 -5.51 -14.32 40.87
C THR A 342 -3.99 -14.11 40.75
N GLU A 343 -3.52 -12.87 40.89
CA GLU A 343 -2.14 -12.52 41.34
C GLU A 343 -1.99 -10.99 41.31
N LEU A 344 -2.78 -10.29 42.13
CA LEU A 344 -2.64 -8.84 42.36
C LEU A 344 -3.14 -8.42 43.75
N LYS A 345 -3.01 -9.31 44.74
CA LYS A 345 -3.33 -9.01 46.16
C LYS A 345 -2.12 -8.83 47.08
N ASP A 346 -0.89 -9.00 46.59
CA ASP A 346 0.31 -8.92 47.43
C ASP A 346 1.22 -7.71 47.13
N LEU A 347 0.74 -6.71 46.36
CA LEU A 347 1.50 -5.50 46.05
C LEU A 347 0.90 -4.19 46.62
N GLU A 348 -0.09 -4.28 47.51
CA GLU A 348 -0.65 -3.11 48.22
C GLU A 348 -0.16 -2.98 49.68
N SER A 349 0.62 -3.92 50.22
CA SER A 349 1.13 -3.82 51.60
C SER A 349 2.53 -3.19 51.74
N THR A 350 3.22 -2.90 50.63
CA THR A 350 4.64 -2.49 50.67
C THR A 350 4.85 -1.02 50.30
N VAL A 351 3.82 -0.30 49.83
CA VAL A 351 3.93 1.10 49.39
C VAL A 351 3.43 2.11 50.44
N SER A 352 2.85 1.67 51.56
CA SER A 352 2.36 2.58 52.63
C SER A 352 3.36 2.89 53.75
N THR A 353 4.65 2.55 53.61
CA THR A 353 5.63 2.73 54.72
C THR A 353 6.94 3.42 54.34
N ALA A 354 7.01 4.10 53.20
CA ALA A 354 8.14 4.95 52.87
C ALA A 354 7.62 6.28 52.32
N ILE A 355 8.13 7.37 52.90
CA ILE A 355 7.81 8.77 52.60
C ILE A 355 6.67 9.35 53.48
N ASN A 356 6.78 9.12 54.78
CA ASN A 356 6.67 10.22 55.76
C ASN A 356 8.12 10.53 56.19
N ASP A 357 8.57 11.76 55.94
CA ASP A 357 9.44 12.58 56.80
C ASP A 357 10.35 13.53 55.99
N ASN A 358 10.07 14.83 56.20
CA ASN A 358 10.96 16.01 56.30
C ASN A 358 11.88 16.39 55.12
N GLU A 359 11.57 17.51 54.46
CA GLU A 359 12.07 18.87 54.75
C GLU A 359 13.44 19.15 54.11
N LEU A 360 13.46 20.02 53.10
CA LEU A 360 14.47 21.06 52.86
C LEU A 360 13.98 21.91 51.68
N GLY A 361 13.56 23.14 51.95
CA GLY A 361 13.15 24.10 50.93
C GLY A 361 14.36 24.74 50.24
N PHE A 362 14.28 24.94 48.92
CA PHE A 362 15.11 25.92 48.20
C PHE A 362 14.43 26.37 46.89
N ASP A 363 14.00 27.63 46.92
CA ASP A 363 13.82 28.66 45.87
C ASP A 363 13.48 28.25 44.41
N GLN A 364 12.22 28.47 44.03
CA GLN A 364 11.65 28.17 42.70
C GLN A 364 11.74 29.32 41.68
N GLN A 365 12.40 30.44 41.99
CA GLN A 365 12.33 31.64 41.12
C GLN A 365 13.58 31.92 40.26
N ALA A 366 14.58 31.03 40.28
CA ALA A 366 15.82 31.19 39.51
C ALA A 366 16.00 30.26 38.29
N MET A 367 15.08 29.31 38.01
CA MET A 367 15.18 28.45 36.81
C MET A 367 14.33 28.91 35.61
N SER A 368 13.44 29.90 35.76
CA SER A 368 12.59 30.38 34.66
C SER A 368 13.30 31.29 33.65
N ASN A 369 14.52 31.77 33.92
CA ASN A 369 15.21 32.75 33.08
C ASN A 369 16.51 32.24 32.41
N ARG A 370 16.76 30.93 32.37
CA ARG A 370 17.88 30.33 31.61
C ARG A 370 17.48 29.36 30.50
N VAL A 371 16.18 29.21 30.21
CA VAL A 371 15.69 28.36 29.11
C VAL A 371 15.41 29.16 27.83
N PHE A 372 15.48 30.50 27.86
CA PHE A 372 15.09 31.35 26.72
C PHE A 372 16.22 31.84 25.79
N SER A 373 17.41 31.25 25.83
CA SER A 373 18.53 31.76 25.01
C SER A 373 19.33 30.74 24.20
N ASN A 374 18.87 29.49 24.01
CA ASN A 374 19.57 28.49 23.18
C ASN A 374 18.67 27.74 22.17
N ASN A 375 17.61 28.37 21.64
CA ASN A 375 16.72 27.77 20.64
C ASN A 375 17.07 28.10 19.17
N ASN A 376 18.33 28.41 18.85
CA ASN A 376 18.74 28.74 17.47
C ASN A 376 19.61 27.68 16.77
N GLU A 377 19.79 26.47 17.32
CA GLU A 377 20.56 25.41 16.64
C GLU A 377 19.91 24.02 16.66
N ILE A 378 18.58 23.92 16.87
CA ILE A 378 17.85 22.64 16.79
C ILE A 378 16.66 22.80 15.83
N SER A 379 16.93 23.04 14.55
CA SER A 379 15.91 23.02 13.48
C SER A 379 16.17 22.00 12.37
N ASP A 380 17.25 21.23 12.46
CA ASP A 380 17.74 20.42 11.34
C ASP A 380 17.58 18.90 11.53
N LEU A 381 16.81 18.43 12.52
CA LEU A 381 16.66 17.00 12.84
C LEU A 381 15.22 16.44 12.73
N SER A 382 14.23 17.25 12.34
CA SER A 382 12.80 16.83 12.34
C SER A 382 12.25 16.34 11.00
N ASP A 383 12.99 16.48 9.91
CA ASP A 383 12.53 16.11 8.56
C ASP A 383 12.76 14.61 8.23
N GLU A 384 13.53 13.88 9.05
CA GLU A 384 13.83 12.46 8.78
C GLU A 384 12.71 11.50 9.24
N ASN A 385 11.88 11.87 10.22
CA ASN A 385 10.89 10.95 10.83
C ASN A 385 9.54 10.86 10.08
N GLU A 386 9.10 11.92 9.37
CA GLU A 386 7.82 11.92 8.63
C GLU A 386 7.82 10.89 7.47
N ASN A 387 8.98 10.63 6.86
CA ASN A 387 9.15 9.66 5.77
C ASN A 387 9.27 8.20 6.28
N VAL A 388 9.60 7.99 7.56
CA VAL A 388 9.71 6.64 8.14
C VAL A 388 8.32 6.06 8.42
N LEU A 389 7.34 6.90 8.76
CA LEU A 389 5.99 6.46 9.11
C LEU A 389 5.11 6.14 7.91
N GLU A 390 5.28 6.80 6.76
CA GLU A 390 4.62 6.36 5.51
C GLU A 390 5.16 5.01 5.03
N VAL A 391 6.47 4.77 5.17
CA VAL A 391 7.10 3.48 4.85
C VAL A 391 6.73 2.40 5.87
N MET A 392 6.57 2.75 7.16
CA MET A 392 6.10 1.81 8.19
C MET A 392 4.60 1.51 8.09
N ASP A 393 3.74 2.47 7.74
CA ASP A 393 2.32 2.22 7.46
C ASP A 393 2.19 1.36 6.18
N GLU A 394 3.02 1.54 5.14
CA GLU A 394 3.05 0.64 3.96
C GLU A 394 3.58 -0.78 4.30
N ILE A 395 4.59 -0.89 5.18
CA ILE A 395 5.14 -2.19 5.61
C ILE A 395 4.23 -2.90 6.62
N MET A 396 3.55 -2.16 7.49
CA MET A 396 2.57 -2.72 8.42
C MET A 396 1.26 -3.06 7.72
N ASP A 397 0.79 -2.28 6.73
CA ASP A 397 -0.34 -2.68 5.88
C ASP A 397 0.02 -3.90 5.02
N GLU A 398 1.28 -4.06 4.55
CA GLU A 398 1.77 -5.32 3.93
C GLU A 398 1.85 -6.50 4.92
N VAL A 399 1.99 -6.25 6.23
CA VAL A 399 2.05 -7.29 7.27
C VAL A 399 0.67 -7.63 7.85
N ASP A 400 -0.27 -6.68 7.87
CA ASP A 400 -1.67 -6.85 8.33
C ASP A 400 -2.60 -7.36 7.21
N GLU A 401 -2.28 -7.18 5.93
CA GLU A 401 -3.04 -7.78 4.81
C GLU A 401 -2.61 -9.22 4.46
N ASP A 402 -1.50 -9.73 5.03
CA ASP A 402 -0.93 -11.07 4.77
C ASP A 402 -1.12 -12.09 5.92
N VAL A 403 -2.15 -11.92 6.74
CA VAL A 403 -2.44 -12.79 7.92
C VAL A 403 -2.84 -14.24 7.54
N ASN A 404 -2.87 -14.59 6.25
CA ASN A 404 -3.11 -15.97 5.77
C ASN A 404 -1.92 -16.60 5.02
N TYR A 405 -0.74 -15.97 5.05
CA TYR A 405 0.47 -16.54 4.47
C TYR A 405 1.48 -16.88 5.57
N LEU A 406 1.61 -18.17 5.88
CA LEU A 406 2.91 -18.71 6.28
C LEU A 406 3.95 -18.17 5.29
N PRO A 407 5.05 -17.53 5.73
CA PRO A 407 6.12 -17.09 4.83
C PRO A 407 6.43 -18.19 3.84
N ILE A 408 6.56 -17.87 2.56
CA ILE A 408 6.68 -18.88 1.49
C ILE A 408 7.84 -19.86 1.77
N TRP A 409 8.82 -19.47 2.59
CA TRP A 409 9.92 -20.31 3.09
C TRP A 409 9.55 -21.31 4.21
N LEU A 410 8.53 -21.04 5.02
CA LEU A 410 7.98 -21.98 6.01
C LEU A 410 7.15 -23.09 5.37
N CYS A 411 6.71 -22.93 4.13
CA CYS A 411 5.94 -23.94 3.41
C CYS A 411 6.85 -24.97 2.70
N HIS A 412 7.55 -25.82 3.46
CA HIS A 412 8.25 -27.00 2.92
C HIS A 412 7.30 -28.09 2.35
N SER A 413 6.00 -27.79 2.25
CA SER A 413 4.95 -28.75 1.90
C SER A 413 3.81 -28.12 1.11
N ARG A 414 4.16 -27.44 0.01
CA ARG A 414 3.31 -27.32 -1.19
C ARG A 414 4.05 -27.92 -2.39
N PRO A 415 3.32 -28.46 -3.39
CA PRO A 415 3.83 -29.53 -4.22
C PRO A 415 5.11 -29.10 -4.94
N ARG A 416 6.19 -29.84 -4.67
CA ARG A 416 7.38 -29.88 -5.51
C ARG A 416 6.89 -29.99 -6.94
N VAL A 417 7.44 -29.19 -7.84
CA VAL A 417 7.26 -29.38 -9.28
C VAL A 417 7.58 -30.85 -9.54
N ALA A 418 6.53 -31.63 -9.79
CA ALA A 418 6.71 -32.98 -10.28
C ALA A 418 7.32 -32.81 -11.66
N ILE A 419 8.65 -32.93 -11.72
CA ILE A 419 9.37 -33.24 -12.96
C ILE A 419 8.96 -34.68 -13.27
N ASN A 420 7.74 -34.86 -13.77
CA ASN A 420 7.28 -36.12 -14.31
C ASN A 420 7.42 -36.06 -15.82
N ASP A 421 8.41 -36.81 -16.29
CA ASP A 421 8.83 -37.03 -17.68
C ASP A 421 7.77 -37.75 -18.55
N LYS A 422 6.47 -37.53 -18.30
CA LYS A 422 5.36 -38.28 -18.92
C LYS A 422 4.09 -37.46 -19.23
N SER A 423 4.22 -36.23 -19.72
CA SER A 423 3.09 -35.52 -20.34
C SER A 423 3.42 -34.94 -21.72
N ARG A 424 3.96 -35.78 -22.60
CA ARG A 424 3.67 -35.66 -24.04
C ARG A 424 2.28 -36.25 -24.26
N GLY A 425 1.26 -35.39 -24.27
CA GLY A 425 -0.09 -35.80 -24.68
C GLY A 425 -1.21 -35.18 -23.88
N CYS A 426 -1.40 -33.86 -23.97
CA CYS A 426 -2.74 -33.24 -23.91
C CYS A 426 -2.69 -31.76 -24.30
N PHE A 427 -2.27 -31.48 -25.54
CA PHE A 427 -2.40 -30.16 -26.17
C PHE A 427 -2.83 -30.39 -27.63
N SER A 428 -4.04 -30.89 -27.86
CA SER A 428 -4.58 -31.02 -29.23
C SER A 428 -6.11 -31.00 -29.38
N LYS A 429 -6.89 -30.54 -28.40
CA LYS A 429 -8.37 -30.56 -28.53
C LYS A 429 -9.05 -29.34 -27.92
N TYR A 430 -8.71 -28.14 -28.37
CA TYR A 430 -9.53 -26.95 -28.11
C TYR A 430 -9.56 -25.93 -29.26
N PHE A 431 -9.29 -26.40 -30.48
CA PHE A 431 -9.61 -25.70 -31.73
C PHE A 431 -10.16 -26.73 -32.69
N ASP A 432 -11.48 -26.92 -32.65
CA ASP A 432 -12.30 -27.34 -33.79
C ASP A 432 -13.76 -27.52 -33.33
N SER A 433 -14.61 -26.55 -33.67
CA SER A 433 -16.00 -26.75 -34.10
C SER A 433 -16.77 -25.43 -34.02
N LYS A 434 -17.01 -24.82 -35.19
CA LYS A 434 -18.36 -24.65 -35.76
C LYS A 434 -18.30 -23.79 -37.02
N VAL A 435 -18.38 -24.48 -38.16
CA VAL A 435 -18.78 -24.00 -39.48
C VAL A 435 -20.18 -24.54 -39.76
N GLY A 436 -21.02 -23.75 -40.44
CA GLY A 436 -22.32 -24.14 -41.01
C GLY A 436 -23.50 -23.91 -40.05
N GLU A 437 -24.66 -23.35 -40.44
CA GLU A 437 -25.37 -23.36 -41.73
C GLU A 437 -26.42 -22.22 -41.80
N THR A 438 -26.78 -21.77 -43.01
CA THR A 438 -27.97 -20.94 -43.32
C THR A 438 -29.24 -21.81 -43.43
N PRO A 439 -30.46 -21.23 -43.33
CA PRO A 439 -31.27 -21.16 -44.56
C PRO A 439 -32.17 -19.92 -44.72
N ASP A 440 -32.62 -19.79 -45.97
CA ASP A 440 -33.30 -18.71 -46.66
C ASP A 440 -34.85 -18.71 -46.50
N GLU A 441 -35.44 -17.57 -46.90
CA GLU A 441 -36.81 -17.35 -47.43
C GLU A 441 -38.09 -17.66 -46.62
N CYS A 442 -38.87 -16.61 -46.32
CA CYS A 442 -40.20 -16.39 -46.94
C CYS A 442 -40.83 -15.05 -46.53
N GLN A 443 -41.29 -14.29 -47.53
CA GLN A 443 -42.05 -13.05 -47.43
C GLN A 443 -43.55 -13.34 -47.33
N GLU A 444 -44.25 -12.74 -46.37
CA GLU A 444 -45.70 -12.50 -46.46
C GLU A 444 -45.99 -11.00 -46.20
N GLU A 445 -46.31 -10.28 -47.28
CA GLU A 445 -46.81 -8.90 -47.22
C GLU A 445 -48.28 -8.87 -46.79
N SER A 446 -48.56 -8.44 -45.55
CA SER A 446 -49.93 -8.02 -45.17
C SER A 446 -50.14 -6.53 -45.45
N TYR A 447 -51.07 -6.24 -46.36
CA TYR A 447 -51.38 -4.90 -46.85
C TYR A 447 -52.06 -4.05 -45.76
N MET A 448 -51.30 -3.16 -45.12
CA MET A 448 -51.83 -2.23 -44.10
C MET A 448 -52.49 -1.01 -44.74
N SER A 449 -53.75 -0.74 -44.38
CA SER A 449 -54.55 0.41 -44.87
C SER A 449 -53.77 1.75 -44.86
N LYS A 450 -53.96 2.56 -45.92
CA LYS A 450 -53.32 3.89 -46.11
C LYS A 450 -53.44 4.82 -44.89
N LYS A 451 -54.49 4.68 -44.08
CA LYS A 451 -54.70 5.45 -42.83
C LYS A 451 -53.78 4.98 -41.69
N LYS A 452 -53.52 3.67 -41.59
CA LYS A 452 -52.62 3.05 -40.61
C LYS A 452 -51.15 3.30 -40.97
N GLN A 453 -50.80 3.26 -42.26
CA GLN A 453 -49.48 3.68 -42.75
C GLN A 453 -49.18 5.16 -42.46
N ARG A 454 -50.16 6.07 -42.63
CA ARG A 454 -49.98 7.49 -42.28
C ARG A 454 -49.76 7.71 -40.79
N ARG A 455 -50.48 7.00 -39.92
CA ARG A 455 -50.28 7.05 -38.46
C ARG A 455 -48.92 6.48 -38.04
N ALA A 456 -48.49 5.37 -38.64
CA ALA A 456 -47.18 4.78 -38.39
C ALA A 456 -46.04 5.73 -38.79
N ARG A 457 -46.10 6.33 -39.99
CA ARG A 457 -45.10 7.33 -40.44
C ARG A 457 -45.09 8.58 -39.58
N HIS A 458 -46.24 9.02 -39.07
CA HIS A 458 -46.29 10.15 -38.14
C HIS A 458 -45.67 9.79 -36.78
N HIS A 459 -45.98 8.61 -36.25
CA HIS A 459 -45.39 8.10 -35.01
C HIS A 459 -43.87 7.94 -35.13
N GLU A 460 -43.38 7.36 -36.23
CA GLU A 460 -41.94 7.25 -36.52
C GLU A 460 -41.26 8.63 -36.58
N ARG A 461 -41.89 9.62 -37.23
CA ARG A 461 -41.36 11.00 -37.28
C ARG A 461 -41.29 11.64 -35.89
N VAL A 462 -42.30 11.43 -35.05
CA VAL A 462 -42.31 11.94 -33.67
C VAL A 462 -41.24 11.22 -32.83
N VAL A 463 -41.12 9.89 -32.93
CA VAL A 463 -40.11 9.10 -32.22
C VAL A 463 -38.69 9.47 -32.68
N ALA A 464 -38.47 9.64 -33.99
CA ALA A 464 -37.20 10.10 -34.54
C ALA A 464 -36.86 11.52 -34.06
N SER A 465 -37.82 12.44 -34.08
CA SER A 465 -37.65 13.81 -33.54
C SER A 465 -37.33 13.80 -32.04
N MET A 466 -37.96 12.94 -31.26
CA MET A 466 -37.67 12.77 -29.83
C MET A 466 -36.28 12.16 -29.59
N LYS A 467 -35.87 11.16 -30.39
CA LYS A 467 -34.50 10.59 -30.34
C LYS A 467 -33.46 11.64 -30.72
N GLU A 468 -33.71 12.45 -31.74
CA GLU A 468 -32.84 13.56 -32.17
C GLU A 468 -32.72 14.61 -31.06
N LYS A 469 -33.85 15.04 -30.46
CA LYS A 469 -33.86 15.98 -29.32
C LYS A 469 -33.10 15.41 -28.12
N ARG A 470 -33.26 14.10 -27.80
CA ARG A 470 -32.51 13.43 -26.72
C ARG A 470 -31.02 13.36 -27.03
N LYS A 471 -30.63 13.04 -28.26
CA LYS A 471 -29.23 12.99 -28.72
C LYS A 471 -28.59 14.38 -28.64
N ARG A 472 -29.30 15.42 -29.07
CA ARG A 472 -28.85 16.82 -29.00
C ARG A 472 -28.75 17.32 -27.54
N LYS A 473 -29.66 16.91 -26.66
CA LYS A 473 -29.60 17.22 -25.22
C LYS A 473 -28.45 16.48 -24.52
N LYS A 474 -28.15 15.24 -24.95
CA LYS A 474 -26.99 14.45 -24.48
C LYS A 474 -25.66 15.03 -24.96
N MET A 475 -25.58 15.46 -26.23
CA MET A 475 -24.41 16.15 -26.78
C MET A 475 -24.16 17.47 -26.04
N ARG A 476 -25.18 18.33 -25.88
CA ARG A 476 -25.06 19.56 -25.09
C ARG A 476 -24.63 19.33 -23.64
N ARG A 477 -25.10 18.25 -23.00
CA ARG A 477 -24.63 17.86 -21.65
C ARG A 477 -23.16 17.42 -21.67
N LYS A 478 -22.74 16.63 -22.66
CA LYS A 478 -21.34 16.22 -22.83
C LYS A 478 -20.42 17.42 -23.09
N GLU A 479 -20.83 18.35 -23.95
CA GLU A 479 -20.11 19.59 -24.24
C GLU A 479 -19.99 20.45 -22.99
N LYS A 480 -21.09 20.66 -22.25
CA LYS A 480 -21.09 21.44 -21.01
C LYS A 480 -20.23 20.81 -19.90
N ILE A 481 -20.23 19.48 -19.80
CA ILE A 481 -19.34 18.74 -18.88
C ILE A 481 -17.88 18.85 -19.34
N ALA A 482 -17.60 18.73 -20.64
CA ALA A 482 -16.24 18.89 -21.17
C ALA A 482 -15.71 20.31 -20.97
N GLU A 483 -16.56 21.32 -21.15
CA GLU A 483 -16.26 22.74 -20.93
C GLU A 483 -16.01 23.03 -19.44
N MET A 484 -16.85 22.50 -18.54
CA MET A 484 -16.61 22.57 -17.09
C MET A 484 -15.32 21.86 -16.68
N LYS A 485 -15.02 20.68 -17.27
CA LYS A 485 -13.77 19.95 -17.00
C LYS A 485 -12.55 20.69 -17.53
N LEU A 486 -12.66 21.34 -18.68
CA LEU A 486 -11.59 22.16 -19.24
C LEU A 486 -11.34 23.40 -18.38
N GLN A 487 -12.40 24.08 -17.92
CA GLN A 487 -12.27 25.19 -16.97
C GLN A 487 -11.67 24.75 -15.63
N GLN A 488 -12.09 23.59 -15.09
CA GLN A 488 -11.49 23.02 -13.88
C GLN A 488 -10.03 22.62 -14.08
N ALA A 489 -9.67 22.08 -15.25
CA ALA A 489 -8.29 21.73 -15.58
C ALA A 489 -7.39 22.97 -15.71
N LEU A 490 -7.88 24.04 -16.34
CA LEU A 490 -7.17 25.32 -16.46
C LEU A 490 -6.96 26.00 -15.10
N VAL A 491 -7.99 25.98 -14.23
CA VAL A 491 -7.87 26.48 -12.85
C VAL A 491 -6.92 25.60 -12.02
N ALA A 492 -6.94 24.29 -12.23
CA ALA A 492 -6.01 23.37 -11.58
C ALA A 492 -4.57 23.56 -12.07
N GLU A 493 -4.31 23.78 -13.36
CA GLU A 493 -2.99 24.11 -13.91
C GLU A 493 -2.46 25.42 -13.31
N GLU A 494 -3.27 26.48 -13.28
CA GLU A 494 -2.87 27.78 -12.71
C GLU A 494 -2.60 27.70 -11.20
N GLN A 495 -3.35 26.85 -10.48
CA GLN A 495 -3.10 26.55 -9.07
C GLN A 495 -1.85 25.67 -8.87
N THR A 496 -1.56 24.76 -9.79
CA THR A 496 -0.40 23.85 -9.73
C THR A 496 0.90 24.60 -10.02
N GLU A 497 0.91 25.55 -10.96
CA GLU A 497 2.04 26.46 -11.21
C GLU A 497 2.34 27.36 -9.99
N LYS A 498 1.31 27.86 -9.28
CA LYS A 498 1.49 28.62 -8.03
C LYS A 498 1.96 27.75 -6.86
N LYS A 499 1.51 26.49 -6.78
CA LYS A 499 1.88 25.53 -5.71
C LYS A 499 3.33 25.07 -5.83
N ASN A 500 3.85 24.95 -7.07
CA ASN A 500 5.23 24.54 -7.34
C ASN A 500 6.29 25.62 -7.00
N ASN A 501 5.88 26.87 -6.78
CA ASN A 501 6.77 27.98 -6.42
C ASN A 501 6.79 28.31 -4.91
N LEU A 502 6.02 27.59 -4.08
CA LEU A 502 5.94 27.82 -2.63
C LEU A 502 6.73 26.76 -1.87
N THR A 503 7.63 27.21 -0.99
CA THR A 503 8.37 26.35 -0.05
C THR A 503 7.40 25.55 0.83
N LYS A 504 7.83 24.38 1.34
CA LYS A 504 7.03 23.55 2.28
C LYS A 504 6.46 24.37 3.46
N LYS A 505 7.24 25.34 3.96
CA LYS A 505 6.82 26.27 5.02
C LYS A 505 5.66 27.16 4.59
N GLN A 506 5.72 27.73 3.39
CA GLN A 506 4.64 28.55 2.84
C GLN A 506 3.38 27.71 2.56
N GLN A 507 3.53 26.47 2.08
CA GLN A 507 2.40 25.57 1.90
C GLN A 507 1.70 25.23 3.24
N LYS A 508 2.48 24.96 4.30
CA LYS A 508 1.95 24.75 5.66
C LYS A 508 1.18 25.98 6.15
N MET A 509 1.68 27.20 5.90
CA MET A 509 0.98 28.45 6.25
C MET A 509 -0.35 28.61 5.51
N VAL A 510 -0.38 28.40 4.18
CA VAL A 510 -1.59 28.52 3.36
C VAL A 510 -2.67 27.53 3.83
N ILE A 511 -2.28 26.29 4.15
CA ILE A 511 -3.20 25.27 4.68
C ILE A 511 -3.75 25.71 6.04
N LYS A 512 -2.88 26.20 6.94
CA LYS A 512 -3.27 26.67 8.27
C LYS A 512 -4.23 27.85 8.19
N GLU A 513 -3.95 28.84 7.35
CA GLU A 513 -4.84 29.99 7.12
C GLU A 513 -6.21 29.56 6.58
N ARG A 514 -6.25 28.58 5.68
CA ARG A 514 -7.51 28.05 5.14
C ARG A 514 -8.34 27.36 6.22
N LEU A 515 -7.71 26.58 7.10
CA LEU A 515 -8.38 25.92 8.23
C LEU A 515 -8.91 26.94 9.25
N ILE A 516 -8.12 27.96 9.59
CA ILE A 516 -8.54 29.04 10.49
C ILE A 516 -9.72 29.82 9.89
N LYS A 517 -9.69 30.12 8.59
CA LYS A 517 -10.78 30.82 7.91
C LYS A 517 -12.10 30.03 7.94
N ALA A 518 -12.03 28.69 7.92
CA ALA A 518 -13.21 27.85 7.99
C ALA A 518 -13.96 27.99 9.32
N GLN A 519 -13.28 28.38 10.41
CA GLN A 519 -13.87 28.47 11.75
C GLN A 519 -15.09 29.43 11.82
N GLY A 520 -15.15 30.45 10.96
CA GLY A 520 -16.24 31.43 10.93
C GLY A 520 -17.21 31.33 9.75
N THR A 521 -16.95 30.46 8.75
CA THR A 521 -17.64 30.52 7.44
C THR A 521 -18.20 29.19 6.94
N SER A 522 -17.93 28.09 7.66
CA SER A 522 -18.31 26.74 7.28
C SER A 522 -19.23 26.10 8.33
N PRO A 523 -19.98 25.04 7.97
CA PRO A 523 -20.72 24.24 8.94
C PRO A 523 -19.79 23.72 10.04
N LYS A 524 -20.30 23.67 11.27
CA LYS A 524 -19.58 23.10 12.40
C LYS A 524 -19.84 21.60 12.47
N ILE A 525 -18.77 20.81 12.53
CA ILE A 525 -18.86 19.37 12.75
C ILE A 525 -18.15 19.06 14.06
N CYS A 526 -18.86 18.41 14.98
CA CYS A 526 -18.35 18.03 16.29
C CYS A 526 -18.19 16.52 16.36
N ILE A 527 -17.04 16.04 16.82
CA ILE A 527 -16.87 14.65 17.24
C ILE A 527 -17.07 14.63 18.76
N ASN A 528 -18.14 13.98 19.21
CA ASN A 528 -18.42 13.82 20.64
C ASN A 528 -17.63 12.62 21.16
N LEU A 529 -16.55 12.88 21.90
CA LEU A 529 -15.65 11.86 22.45
C LEU A 529 -16.03 11.39 23.85
N GLY A 530 -17.22 11.77 24.34
CA GLY A 530 -17.72 11.39 25.68
C GLY A 530 -18.00 9.90 25.87
N PHE A 531 -17.91 9.10 24.80
CA PHE A 531 -18.01 7.64 24.87
C PHE A 531 -16.67 6.94 25.10
N ALA A 532 -15.56 7.69 25.17
CA ALA A 532 -14.21 7.14 25.33
C ALA A 532 -14.11 6.15 26.51
N SER A 533 -14.73 6.45 27.65
CA SER A 533 -14.73 5.59 28.84
C SER A 533 -15.51 4.28 28.67
N THR A 534 -16.33 4.15 27.63
CA THR A 534 -17.16 2.96 27.35
C THR A 534 -16.52 2.00 26.34
N MET A 535 -15.32 2.35 25.86
CA MET A 535 -14.57 1.62 24.84
C MET A 535 -13.31 0.99 25.44
N GLU A 536 -12.92 -0.17 24.90
CA GLU A 536 -11.66 -0.80 25.25
C GLU A 536 -10.47 -0.05 24.63
N THR A 537 -9.25 -0.25 25.14
CA THR A 537 -8.01 0.37 24.63
C THR A 537 -7.80 0.12 23.13
N LYS A 538 -8.24 -1.03 22.61
CA LYS A 538 -8.20 -1.37 21.18
C LYS A 538 -9.16 -0.51 20.37
N GLU A 539 -10.38 -0.30 20.85
CA GLU A 539 -11.40 0.55 20.23
C GLU A 539 -10.97 2.03 20.26
N LEU A 540 -10.40 2.50 21.38
CA LEU A 540 -9.79 3.82 21.51
C LEU A 540 -8.65 4.02 20.51
N THR A 541 -7.78 3.02 20.35
CA THR A 541 -6.72 3.06 19.33
C THR A 541 -7.30 3.26 17.93
N ARG A 542 -8.34 2.51 17.57
CA ARG A 542 -9.00 2.62 16.26
C ARG A 542 -9.69 3.96 16.10
N LEU A 543 -10.30 4.50 17.16
CA LEU A 543 -10.90 5.84 17.16
C LEU A 543 -9.83 6.92 16.92
N SER A 544 -8.66 6.83 17.57
CA SER A 544 -7.52 7.72 17.34
C SER A 544 -7.08 7.72 15.86
N SER A 545 -6.96 6.54 15.24
CA SER A 545 -6.66 6.44 13.80
C SER A 545 -7.76 7.05 12.92
N GLN A 546 -9.03 6.95 13.32
CA GLN A 546 -10.14 7.60 12.62
C GLN A 546 -10.09 9.13 12.74
N LEU A 547 -9.71 9.67 13.91
CA LEU A 547 -9.48 11.11 14.10
C LEU A 547 -8.33 11.64 13.24
N ARG A 548 -7.22 10.88 13.13
CA ARG A 548 -6.10 11.19 12.22
C ARG A 548 -6.58 11.31 10.77
N ARG A 549 -7.32 10.30 10.31
CA ARG A 549 -7.82 10.22 8.92
C ARG A 549 -8.78 11.36 8.61
N LEU A 550 -9.76 11.63 9.47
CA LEU A 550 -10.74 12.70 9.21
C LEU A 550 -10.09 14.09 9.26
N TYR A 551 -9.10 14.31 10.14
CA TYR A 551 -8.35 15.57 10.14
C TYR A 551 -7.54 15.71 8.85
N GLY A 552 -6.92 14.62 8.39
CA GLY A 552 -6.26 14.55 7.08
C GLY A 552 -7.18 14.93 5.93
N SER A 553 -8.39 14.37 5.87
CA SER A 553 -9.42 14.73 4.88
C SER A 553 -9.78 16.21 4.93
N ASN A 554 -10.02 16.75 6.13
CA ASN A 554 -10.35 18.17 6.30
C ASN A 554 -9.19 19.07 5.83
N ARG A 555 -7.96 18.75 6.25
CA ARG A 555 -6.74 19.48 5.90
C ARG A 555 -6.53 19.56 4.39
N HIS A 556 -6.83 18.50 3.65
CA HIS A 556 -6.63 18.43 2.20
C HIS A 556 -7.82 18.96 1.40
N SER A 557 -9.00 19.10 2.01
CA SER A 557 -10.19 19.64 1.34
C SER A 557 -9.96 21.06 0.80
N PRO A 558 -10.44 21.38 -0.41
CA PRO A 558 -10.48 22.76 -0.90
C PRO A 558 -11.40 23.64 -0.04
N ASN A 559 -12.44 23.05 0.56
CA ASN A 559 -13.44 23.71 1.39
C ASN A 559 -13.52 22.98 2.75
N PRO A 560 -12.57 23.22 3.68
CA PRO A 560 -12.62 22.60 4.99
C PRO A 560 -13.82 23.08 5.80
N VAL A 561 -14.18 22.27 6.79
CA VAL A 561 -15.22 22.56 7.78
C VAL A 561 -14.60 22.94 9.12
N HIS A 562 -15.37 23.63 9.97
CA HIS A 562 -14.98 23.92 11.34
C HIS A 562 -15.16 22.65 12.18
N LEU A 563 -14.02 22.09 12.62
CA LEU A 563 -13.99 20.82 13.36
C LEU A 563 -13.82 21.07 14.86
N TYR A 564 -14.66 20.40 15.65
CA TYR A 564 -14.60 20.37 17.11
C TYR A 564 -14.38 18.94 17.61
N PHE A 565 -13.54 18.77 18.62
CA PHE A 565 -13.47 17.58 19.47
C PHE A 565 -14.00 17.98 20.85
N CYS A 566 -15.20 17.47 21.18
CA CYS A 566 -15.91 17.76 22.43
C CYS A 566 -15.76 16.59 23.40
N ASN A 567 -15.91 16.85 24.70
CA ASN A 567 -15.56 15.90 25.77
C ASN A 567 -14.12 15.36 25.60
N PHE A 568 -13.18 16.26 25.29
CA PHE A 568 -11.81 15.92 24.95
C PHE A 568 -10.84 17.06 25.26
N GLY A 569 -9.89 16.82 26.14
CA GLY A 569 -8.83 17.75 26.52
C GLY A 569 -7.55 17.05 26.96
N PRO A 570 -6.47 17.82 27.22
CA PRO A 570 -5.14 17.27 27.51
C PRO A 570 -5.06 16.32 28.71
N GLU A 571 -5.99 16.45 29.66
CA GLU A 571 -6.06 15.63 30.88
C GLU A 571 -6.67 14.24 30.62
N ASP A 572 -7.37 14.04 29.49
CA ASP A 572 -8.03 12.78 29.17
C ASP A 572 -7.04 11.70 28.76
N GLU A 573 -7.23 10.48 29.23
CA GLU A 573 -6.40 9.33 28.83
C GLU A 573 -6.45 9.11 27.32
N PHE A 574 -7.61 9.34 26.70
CA PHE A 574 -7.75 9.25 25.25
C PHE A 574 -6.96 10.33 24.51
N TYR A 575 -6.76 11.51 25.11
CA TYR A 575 -5.88 12.53 24.53
C TYR A 575 -4.44 12.05 24.47
N LYS A 576 -3.94 11.41 25.52
CA LYS A 576 -2.59 10.83 25.52
C LYS A 576 -2.42 9.76 24.45
N ILE A 577 -3.45 8.92 24.23
CA ILE A 577 -3.48 7.96 23.12
C ILE A 577 -3.43 8.69 21.77
N CYS A 578 -4.16 9.78 21.60
CA CYS A 578 -4.12 10.57 20.36
C CYS A 578 -2.77 11.27 20.15
N ALA A 579 -2.21 11.87 21.19
CA ALA A 579 -0.94 12.59 21.14
C ALA A 579 0.26 11.67 20.91
N SER A 580 0.23 10.45 21.46
CA SER A 580 1.29 9.44 21.25
C SER A 580 1.22 8.79 19.87
N LYS A 581 0.03 8.61 19.30
CA LYS A 581 -0.15 7.90 18.01
C LYS A 581 -0.16 8.81 16.79
N ASN A 582 -0.45 10.10 16.96
CA ASN A 582 -0.60 11.02 15.85
C ASN A 582 0.46 12.12 15.94
N ASP A 583 1.52 11.98 15.14
CA ASP A 583 2.57 13.00 15.08
C ASP A 583 2.00 14.38 14.73
N GLY A 584 2.41 15.38 15.50
CA GLY A 584 1.91 16.73 15.36
C GLY A 584 0.44 16.93 15.77
N PHE A 585 -0.16 16.00 16.54
CA PHE A 585 -1.54 16.15 17.05
C PHE A 585 -1.77 17.48 17.78
N SER A 586 -0.80 17.91 18.58
CA SER A 586 -0.81 19.21 19.28
C SER A 586 -0.85 20.42 18.34
N SER A 587 -0.51 20.23 17.05
CA SER A 587 -0.54 21.26 16.02
C SER A 587 -1.82 21.25 15.17
N TYR A 588 -2.77 20.35 15.46
CA TYR A 588 -4.03 20.27 14.74
C TYR A 588 -4.81 21.58 14.91
N VAL A 589 -5.29 22.11 13.78
CA VAL A 589 -6.23 23.23 13.78
C VAL A 589 -7.65 22.67 13.97
N VAL A 590 -7.97 22.37 15.22
CA VAL A 590 -9.25 21.81 15.68
C VAL A 590 -9.56 22.44 17.04
N GLU A 591 -10.83 22.76 17.28
CA GLU A 591 -11.26 23.22 18.61
C GLU A 591 -11.40 22.01 19.54
N MET A 592 -10.57 21.91 20.58
CA MET A 592 -10.63 20.85 21.58
C MET A 592 -11.20 21.42 22.88
N THR A 593 -12.25 20.80 23.42
CA THR A 593 -12.87 21.22 24.68
C THR A 593 -13.33 20.03 25.51
N ALA A 594 -13.21 20.15 26.83
CA ALA A 594 -13.77 19.21 27.79
C ALA A 594 -15.29 19.31 27.90
N GLU A 595 -15.90 20.39 27.40
CA GLU A 595 -17.36 20.57 27.39
C GLU A 595 -18.05 19.66 26.38
N ALA A 596 -19.27 19.23 26.71
CA ALA A 596 -20.10 18.47 25.80
C ALA A 596 -20.72 19.37 24.71
N PRO A 597 -21.11 18.82 23.53
CA PRO A 597 -21.72 19.62 22.48
C PRO A 597 -22.98 20.39 22.92
N GLU A 598 -23.79 19.80 23.79
CA GLU A 598 -25.01 20.36 24.37
C GLU A 598 -24.77 21.53 25.33
N ASP A 599 -23.59 21.62 25.94
CA ASP A 599 -23.20 22.74 26.80
C ASP A 599 -22.60 23.88 25.98
N LEU A 600 -21.97 23.55 24.84
CA LEU A 600 -21.27 24.51 23.97
C LEU A 600 -22.19 25.25 22.99
N PHE A 601 -23.30 24.63 22.58
CA PHE A 601 -24.20 25.18 21.56
C PHE A 601 -25.67 25.06 21.95
N ASP A 602 -26.49 26.01 21.51
CA ASP A 602 -27.93 25.94 21.72
C ASP A 602 -28.52 24.69 21.03
N SER A 603 -29.30 23.92 21.79
CA SER A 603 -29.92 22.65 21.34
C SER A 603 -30.73 22.78 20.04
N GLU A 604 -31.28 23.95 19.72
CA GLU A 604 -32.01 24.20 18.47
C GLU A 604 -31.11 24.17 17.23
N HIS A 605 -29.82 24.47 17.39
CA HIS A 605 -28.81 24.50 16.34
C HIS A 605 -28.07 23.16 16.17
N ILE A 606 -28.18 22.24 17.14
CA ILE A 606 -27.52 20.94 17.10
C ILE A 606 -28.37 19.93 16.31
N ILE A 607 -27.70 19.17 15.42
CA ILE A 607 -28.22 17.94 14.82
C ILE A 607 -27.26 16.81 15.17
N TYR A 608 -27.73 15.85 15.96
CA TYR A 608 -26.96 14.66 16.31
C TYR A 608 -27.14 13.56 15.27
N LEU A 609 -26.04 13.09 14.69
CA LEU A 609 -26.06 12.07 13.65
C LEU A 609 -26.08 10.68 14.26
N SER A 610 -27.09 9.90 13.91
CA SER A 610 -27.25 8.52 14.34
C SER A 610 -27.84 7.67 13.21
N PRO A 611 -27.29 6.48 12.91
CA PRO A 611 -27.86 5.59 11.91
C PRO A 611 -29.28 5.11 12.27
N ASP A 612 -29.64 5.15 13.56
CA ASP A 612 -30.94 4.71 14.10
C ASP A 612 -32.01 5.81 14.07
N SER A 613 -31.68 7.03 13.65
CA SER A 613 -32.64 8.13 13.56
C SER A 613 -33.70 7.90 12.48
N GLU A 614 -34.97 8.18 12.79
CA GLU A 614 -36.06 8.17 11.81
C GLU A 614 -35.97 9.33 10.81
N ASN A 615 -35.41 10.47 11.22
CA ASN A 615 -35.26 11.65 10.37
C ASN A 615 -34.07 11.49 9.43
N VAL A 616 -34.26 11.86 8.16
CA VAL A 616 -33.23 11.82 7.12
C VAL A 616 -32.53 13.19 7.03
N LEU A 617 -31.20 13.19 6.95
CA LEU A 617 -30.43 14.41 6.73
C LEU A 617 -30.53 14.83 5.25
N GLU A 618 -31.31 15.87 4.97
CA GLU A 618 -31.54 16.33 3.59
C GLU A 618 -30.48 17.32 3.09
N THR A 619 -30.00 18.22 3.95
CA THR A 619 -29.05 19.29 3.58
C THR A 619 -28.13 19.66 4.75
N LEU A 620 -27.02 20.34 4.44
CA LEU A 620 -26.12 20.95 5.42
C LEU A 620 -26.30 22.46 5.45
N ASP A 621 -26.66 22.98 6.63
CA ASP A 621 -26.84 24.39 6.95
C ASP A 621 -25.60 24.90 7.68
N SER A 622 -25.06 26.04 7.23
CA SER A 622 -23.89 26.67 7.84
C SER A 622 -24.14 27.18 9.27
N ASN A 623 -25.40 27.41 9.63
CA ASN A 623 -25.80 27.88 10.96
C ASN A 623 -26.07 26.74 11.95
N ARG A 624 -25.87 25.48 11.54
CA ARG A 624 -26.08 24.30 12.38
C ARG A 624 -24.76 23.64 12.78
N VAL A 625 -24.87 22.84 13.85
CA VAL A 625 -23.80 22.01 14.38
C VAL A 625 -24.16 20.55 14.16
N TYR A 626 -23.31 19.81 13.46
CA TYR A 626 -23.51 18.40 13.18
C TYR A 626 -22.63 17.54 14.09
N VAL A 627 -23.24 16.78 15.00
CA VAL A 627 -22.52 15.99 15.99
C VAL A 627 -22.41 14.54 15.53
N ILE A 628 -21.19 14.00 15.50
CA ILE A 628 -20.89 12.59 15.25
C ILE A 628 -20.45 11.97 16.59
N GLY A 629 -21.09 10.88 17.00
CA GLY A 629 -20.62 10.11 18.16
C GLY A 629 -19.27 9.46 17.85
N GLY A 630 -18.24 9.79 18.65
CA GLY A 630 -16.92 9.18 18.56
C GLY A 630 -16.91 7.79 19.16
N ILE A 631 -17.58 6.85 18.51
CA ILE A 631 -17.80 5.48 18.99
C ILE A 631 -17.16 4.51 17.99
N VAL A 632 -16.39 3.57 18.52
CA VAL A 632 -15.92 2.38 17.80
C VAL A 632 -16.37 1.18 18.63
N ASP A 633 -17.25 0.36 18.06
CA ASP A 633 -17.77 -0.83 18.70
C ASP A 633 -17.56 -2.07 17.81
N ASP A 634 -16.93 -3.11 18.36
CA ASP A 634 -16.77 -4.37 17.62
C ASP A 634 -18.12 -5.09 17.42
N THR A 635 -19.07 -4.87 18.33
CA THR A 635 -20.48 -5.24 18.17
C THR A 635 -21.34 -3.99 18.23
N VAL A 636 -22.06 -3.71 17.15
CA VAL A 636 -22.89 -2.50 17.01
C VAL A 636 -23.88 -2.36 18.16
N LYS A 637 -23.71 -1.33 18.98
CA LYS A 637 -24.61 -0.94 20.08
C LYS A 637 -25.73 -0.07 19.53
N LYS A 638 -26.83 -0.73 19.15
CA LYS A 638 -28.02 -0.07 18.61
C LYS A 638 -28.55 1.02 19.54
N ASP A 639 -29.00 2.14 18.97
CA ASP A 639 -29.66 3.26 19.64
C ASP A 639 -28.78 4.05 20.63
N LEU A 640 -27.49 3.75 20.77
CA LEU A 640 -26.63 4.41 21.77
C LEU A 640 -26.54 5.93 21.55
N SER A 641 -26.17 6.36 20.35
CA SER A 641 -26.08 7.78 19.97
C SER A 641 -27.46 8.45 19.91
N LEU A 642 -28.50 7.70 19.50
CA LEU A 642 -29.88 8.18 19.46
C LEU A 642 -30.41 8.46 20.87
N ASN A 643 -30.18 7.57 21.82
CA ASN A 643 -30.63 7.70 23.21
C ASN A 643 -29.88 8.83 23.91
N HIS A 644 -28.58 8.96 23.69
CA HIS A 644 -27.82 10.10 24.19
C HIS A 644 -28.44 11.43 23.70
N ALA A 645 -28.69 11.59 22.40
CA ALA A 645 -29.31 12.80 21.87
C ALA A 645 -30.74 13.06 22.42
N LYS A 646 -31.55 12.01 22.58
CA LYS A 646 -32.90 12.11 23.17
C LYS A 646 -32.88 12.60 24.61
N ASN A 647 -31.90 12.17 25.42
CA ASN A 647 -31.79 12.59 26.81
C ASN A 647 -31.58 14.10 26.96
N PHE A 648 -30.96 14.74 25.97
CA PHE A 648 -30.74 16.19 25.93
C PHE A 648 -31.74 16.93 25.04
N ASN A 649 -32.80 16.26 24.59
CA ASN A 649 -33.82 16.81 23.69
C ASN A 649 -33.25 17.43 22.39
N ILE A 650 -32.18 16.82 21.86
CA ILE A 650 -31.48 17.26 20.65
C ILE A 650 -32.11 16.61 19.42
N LYS A 651 -32.23 17.38 18.33
CA LYS A 651 -32.71 16.85 17.04
C LYS A 651 -31.73 15.82 16.48
N THR A 652 -32.23 14.70 15.99
CA THR A 652 -31.40 13.64 15.38
C THR A 652 -31.66 13.51 13.89
N ALA A 653 -30.65 13.04 13.15
CA ALA A 653 -30.78 12.68 11.74
C ALA A 653 -29.86 11.50 11.37
N ARG A 654 -30.26 10.70 10.38
CA ARG A 654 -29.41 9.67 9.75
C ARG A 654 -28.96 10.13 8.36
N LEU A 655 -27.84 9.59 7.87
CA LEU A 655 -27.41 9.81 6.49
C LEU A 655 -28.40 9.19 5.50
N PRO A 656 -28.61 9.82 4.32
CA PRO A 656 -29.63 9.38 3.37
C PRO A 656 -29.15 8.21 2.47
N ILE A 657 -28.54 7.18 3.07
CA ILE A 657 -27.94 6.06 2.34
C ILE A 657 -29.00 5.32 1.51
N GLN A 658 -30.15 5.03 2.12
CA GLN A 658 -31.21 4.23 1.52
C GLN A 658 -32.01 5.02 0.46
N GLU A 659 -31.97 6.34 0.54
CA GLU A 659 -32.65 7.25 -0.39
C GLU A 659 -31.87 7.42 -1.70
N TYR A 660 -30.54 7.34 -1.66
CA TYR A 660 -29.67 7.63 -2.81
C TYR A 660 -28.83 6.44 -3.30
N LEU A 661 -28.63 5.40 -2.48
CA LEU A 661 -27.96 4.16 -2.87
C LEU A 661 -28.95 2.99 -2.88
N VAL A 662 -28.61 1.94 -3.63
CA VAL A 662 -29.41 0.73 -3.74
C VAL A 662 -28.62 -0.48 -3.24
N PRO A 663 -29.28 -1.45 -2.60
CA PRO A 663 -28.66 -2.72 -2.30
C PRO A 663 -28.39 -3.50 -3.59
N TYR A 664 -27.23 -4.15 -3.67
CA TYR A 664 -26.83 -4.99 -4.80
C TYR A 664 -26.70 -6.48 -4.46
N SER A 665 -26.82 -6.82 -3.17
CA SER A 665 -26.87 -8.20 -2.65
C SER A 665 -28.23 -8.49 -2.00
N SER A 666 -28.52 -9.77 -1.81
CA SER A 666 -29.71 -10.28 -1.12
C SER A 666 -29.65 -10.08 0.40
N ASN A 667 -28.45 -9.93 0.97
CA ASN A 667 -28.28 -9.61 2.38
C ASN A 667 -28.53 -8.11 2.63
N PRO A 668 -29.32 -7.75 3.67
CA PRO A 668 -29.53 -6.36 4.01
C PRO A 668 -28.21 -5.74 4.45
N GLY A 669 -27.66 -4.85 3.60
CA GLY A 669 -26.45 -4.10 3.91
C GLY A 669 -26.60 -3.25 5.18
N THR A 670 -25.50 -2.90 5.82
CA THR A 670 -25.50 -2.06 7.04
C THR A 670 -25.34 -0.58 6.71
N THR A 671 -26.11 0.26 7.40
CA THR A 671 -26.02 1.73 7.34
C THR A 671 -25.06 2.31 8.39
N VAL A 672 -24.47 1.44 9.23
CA VAL A 672 -23.50 1.85 10.26
C VAL A 672 -22.14 2.09 9.61
N LEU A 673 -21.61 3.29 9.81
CA LEU A 673 -20.35 3.77 9.23
C LEU A 673 -19.39 4.20 10.33
N THR A 674 -18.08 4.18 10.03
CA THR A 674 -17.06 4.67 10.96
C THR A 674 -17.09 6.21 11.06
N VAL A 675 -16.53 6.77 12.13
CA VAL A 675 -16.53 8.23 12.40
C VAL A 675 -15.94 8.99 11.21
N ASN A 676 -14.82 8.52 10.67
CA ASN A 676 -14.17 9.15 9.51
C ASN A 676 -15.02 9.03 8.23
N GLN A 677 -15.75 7.93 8.02
CA GLN A 677 -16.63 7.77 6.85
C GLN A 677 -17.81 8.73 6.90
N VAL A 678 -18.43 8.88 8.07
CA VAL A 678 -19.50 9.88 8.27
C VAL A 678 -18.95 11.28 7.99
N PHE A 679 -17.78 11.61 8.52
CA PHE A 679 -17.13 12.89 8.27
C PHE A 679 -16.85 13.14 6.78
N ASP A 680 -16.23 12.18 6.08
CA ASP A 680 -15.89 12.29 4.66
C ASP A 680 -17.15 12.48 3.78
N ILE A 681 -18.26 11.82 4.14
CA ILE A 681 -19.57 12.01 3.48
C ILE A 681 -20.08 13.44 3.66
N LEU A 682 -20.03 13.98 4.89
CA LEU A 682 -20.50 15.34 5.16
C LEU A 682 -19.61 16.37 4.45
N LEU A 683 -18.29 16.19 4.50
CA LEU A 683 -17.31 17.04 3.84
C LEU A 683 -17.51 17.04 2.31
N LYS A 684 -17.67 15.86 1.71
CA LYS A 684 -17.88 15.72 0.26
C LYS A 684 -19.25 16.25 -0.17
N TYR A 685 -20.29 16.06 0.63
CA TYR A 685 -21.60 16.66 0.37
C TYR A 685 -21.56 18.19 0.52
N TYR A 686 -20.82 18.71 1.49
CA TYR A 686 -20.63 20.16 1.62
C TYR A 686 -20.00 20.77 0.36
N GLU A 687 -19.03 20.08 -0.24
CA GLU A 687 -18.37 20.47 -1.50
C GLU A 687 -19.30 20.36 -2.73
N THR A 688 -20.00 19.23 -2.87
CA THR A 688 -20.69 18.87 -4.13
C THR A 688 -22.18 19.21 -4.13
N LYS A 689 -22.80 19.27 -2.96
CA LYS A 689 -24.26 19.30 -2.75
C LYS A 689 -24.99 18.14 -3.46
N ASP A 690 -24.30 17.02 -3.69
CA ASP A 690 -24.84 15.82 -4.33
C ASP A 690 -24.67 14.60 -3.40
N TRP A 691 -25.79 14.11 -2.86
CA TRP A 691 -25.80 12.93 -2.00
C TRP A 691 -25.38 11.65 -2.73
N THR A 692 -25.71 11.50 -4.01
CA THR A 692 -25.34 10.31 -4.76
C THR A 692 -23.82 10.27 -4.96
N GLU A 693 -23.21 11.40 -5.33
CA GLU A 693 -21.76 11.50 -5.48
C GLU A 693 -21.05 11.29 -4.14
N SER A 694 -21.49 11.98 -3.09
CA SER A 694 -20.89 11.88 -1.76
C SER A 694 -20.96 10.46 -1.20
N LEU A 695 -22.15 9.84 -1.22
CA LEU A 695 -22.34 8.50 -0.67
C LEU A 695 -21.66 7.43 -1.51
N SER A 696 -21.73 7.48 -2.84
CA SER A 696 -21.11 6.46 -3.68
C SER A 696 -19.57 6.48 -3.66
N SER A 697 -18.98 7.62 -3.28
CA SER A 697 -17.53 7.76 -3.15
C SER A 697 -17.01 7.32 -1.78
N ASN A 698 -17.83 7.44 -0.72
CA ASN A 698 -17.38 7.30 0.66
C ASN A 698 -18.05 6.15 1.45
N VAL A 699 -19.15 5.57 0.96
CA VAL A 699 -19.73 4.34 1.51
C VAL A 699 -19.04 3.12 0.88
N PRO A 700 -18.30 2.30 1.65
CA PRO A 700 -17.61 1.14 1.10
C PRO A 700 -18.59 0.10 0.54
N LEU A 701 -18.23 -0.53 -0.59
CA LEU A 701 -19.06 -1.58 -1.20
C LEU A 701 -19.41 -2.70 -0.22
N ARG A 702 -18.46 -3.14 0.64
CA ARG A 702 -18.70 -4.16 1.68
C ARG A 702 -19.87 -3.86 2.64
N LYS A 703 -20.38 -2.63 2.67
CA LYS A 703 -21.58 -2.24 3.42
C LYS A 703 -22.88 -2.66 2.73
N GLY A 704 -22.82 -3.20 1.50
CA GLY A 704 -23.96 -3.78 0.77
C GLY A 704 -24.75 -2.79 -0.10
N TYR A 705 -24.26 -1.55 -0.25
CA TYR A 705 -24.93 -0.50 -1.03
C TYR A 705 -24.04 -0.03 -2.19
N CYS A 706 -24.65 0.30 -3.34
CA CYS A 706 -23.97 0.90 -4.48
C CYS A 706 -24.83 1.98 -5.15
N ALA A 707 -24.22 2.76 -6.04
CA ALA A 707 -24.97 3.70 -6.87
C ALA A 707 -25.99 2.95 -7.76
N PRO A 708 -27.19 3.51 -8.01
CA PRO A 708 -28.21 2.89 -8.87
C PRO A 708 -27.70 2.49 -10.26
N SER A 709 -26.76 3.26 -10.82
CA SER A 709 -26.15 3.01 -12.13
C SER A 709 -25.24 1.77 -12.18
N LYS A 710 -24.79 1.25 -11.02
CA LYS A 710 -23.84 0.13 -10.92
C LYS A 710 -24.50 -1.17 -10.48
N LYS A 711 -25.81 -1.17 -10.22
CA LYS A 711 -26.52 -2.33 -9.64
C LYS A 711 -26.34 -3.60 -10.48
N ASP A 712 -26.61 -3.52 -11.78
CA ASP A 712 -26.58 -4.69 -12.66
C ASP A 712 -25.16 -5.28 -12.79
N GLU A 713 -24.12 -4.43 -12.83
CA GLU A 713 -22.72 -4.85 -12.87
C GLU A 713 -22.31 -5.58 -11.58
N MET A 714 -22.74 -5.07 -10.42
CA MET A 714 -22.39 -5.64 -9.12
C MET A 714 -23.14 -6.95 -8.84
N SER A 715 -24.41 -7.03 -9.19
CA SER A 715 -25.19 -8.27 -9.04
C SER A 715 -24.69 -9.38 -9.97
N GLN A 716 -24.15 -9.05 -11.16
CA GLN A 716 -23.50 -10.04 -12.03
C GLN A 716 -22.19 -10.58 -11.43
N LYS A 717 -21.31 -9.70 -10.92
CA LYS A 717 -20.05 -10.13 -10.27
C LYS A 717 -20.29 -11.09 -9.12
N MET A 718 -21.27 -10.80 -8.26
CA MET A 718 -21.64 -11.71 -7.17
C MET A 718 -22.22 -13.04 -7.66
N GLY A 719 -23.08 -13.01 -8.69
CA GLY A 719 -23.64 -14.24 -9.26
C GLY A 719 -22.59 -15.15 -9.89
N ASP A 720 -21.49 -14.58 -10.41
CA ASP A 720 -20.36 -15.35 -10.93
C ASP A 720 -19.47 -15.90 -9.79
N GLU A 721 -19.30 -15.17 -8.69
CA GLU A 721 -18.59 -15.63 -7.48
C GLU A 721 -19.36 -16.77 -6.75
N GLU A 722 -20.68 -16.66 -6.60
CA GLU A 722 -21.52 -17.73 -6.03
C GLU A 722 -21.53 -19.00 -6.89
N LYS A 723 -21.46 -18.86 -8.23
CA LYS A 723 -21.32 -20.00 -9.14
C LYS A 723 -19.94 -20.66 -9.04
N LEU A 724 -18.88 -19.89 -8.78
CA LEU A 724 -17.55 -20.44 -8.53
C LEU A 724 -17.47 -21.19 -7.19
N SER A 725 -18.11 -20.66 -6.14
CA SER A 725 -18.11 -21.29 -4.81
C SER A 725 -18.96 -22.57 -4.77
N THR A 726 -20.12 -22.58 -5.43
CA THR A 726 -20.95 -23.79 -5.55
C THR A 726 -20.27 -24.88 -6.40
N ALA A 727 -19.55 -24.51 -7.47
CA ALA A 727 -18.77 -25.46 -8.26
C ALA A 727 -17.64 -26.12 -7.44
N HIS A 728 -16.97 -25.38 -6.55
CA HIS A 728 -15.97 -25.93 -5.63
C HIS A 728 -16.59 -26.91 -4.61
N SER A 729 -17.74 -26.56 -4.02
CA SER A 729 -18.44 -27.40 -3.05
C SER A 729 -18.89 -28.75 -3.64
N THR A 730 -19.49 -28.77 -4.85
CA THR A 730 -19.89 -30.02 -5.52
C THR A 730 -18.71 -30.92 -5.88
N THR A 731 -17.52 -30.35 -6.10
CA THR A 731 -16.32 -31.11 -6.45
C THR A 731 -15.68 -31.78 -5.22
N GLU A 732 -15.83 -31.19 -4.03
CA GLU A 732 -15.42 -31.80 -2.77
C GLU A 732 -16.38 -32.90 -2.30
N THR A 733 -17.69 -32.73 -2.47
CA THR A 733 -18.65 -33.78 -2.06
C THR A 733 -18.54 -35.05 -2.90
N MET A 734 -18.18 -34.95 -4.19
CA MET A 734 -17.92 -36.13 -5.04
C MET A 734 -16.59 -36.84 -4.75
N LYS A 735 -15.63 -36.18 -4.10
CA LYS A 735 -14.36 -36.80 -3.69
C LYS A 735 -14.50 -37.61 -2.40
N ILE A 736 -15.35 -37.17 -1.48
CA ILE A 736 -15.59 -37.84 -0.18
C ILE A 736 -16.44 -39.12 -0.34
N LEU A 737 -17.25 -39.23 -1.40
CA LEU A 737 -18.03 -40.44 -1.68
C LEU A 737 -17.26 -41.53 -2.47
N ASN A 738 -16.04 -41.24 -2.94
CA ASN A 738 -15.21 -42.17 -3.70
C ASN A 738 -13.86 -42.48 -3.01
N SER A 739 -13.73 -42.12 -1.73
CA SER A 739 -12.66 -42.52 -0.81
C SER A 739 -13.27 -43.28 0.36
#